data_AF-A0A6G0RGH1-F1
#
_entry.id   AF-A0A6G0RGH1-F1
#
_cell.length_a   1.000
_cell.length_b   1.000
_cell.length_c   1.000
_cell.angle_alpha   90.00
_cell.angle_beta   90.00
_cell.angle_gamma   90.00
#
_symmetry.space_group_name_H-M   'P 1'
#
loop_
_entity.id
_entity.type
_entity.pdbx_description
1 polymer ?
#
loop_
_entity_poly.entity_id
_entity_poly.type
_entity_poly.pdbx_seq_one_letter_code
_entity_poly.pdbx_strand_id
1 'polypeptide(L)'
;MTEPEEFLSPDVLPARAFIPRAYLQQYRQQLHELLTHVERLLEEQDKLEDDDAEADAALPAQTLWLNLNALRDCRVLLEDAATQFQQKIREGAAADVQALAVSDCSSDEALEEDDEFQDVEPVKGRKAAVALNNDVTARVQSALRDDDEFERFKANALQFGTGNESAESFYGYLAQHVPAPVLDSVVVDFARLLPQAALRVPLLKAHYEHMRNELARPSMAHFRNKSYSTAITSRSSTSSSVDEAGSSEEEDEEYPSTIRLRTLNHLVFVIHGIGQHIDFRDGEFKSWNGETGVEGGNHAFRDMFRTMLETTFQDIPLALEMQSIEWHEDLHEPTGVDNIFDLISPEGASAIREFNKETFMDVLYYLSPRYGQLIVDSVTQQLNDKYRVFMKEHPGWDGKVSIFAHSLGSMISYDILTHKPGEVASNGVHFPGLEFEVDNFFGVGSPVGVMVLARGDLNIDDGEFTPGIKMPSCRRYFNVYHPIDPIAYRIEPLIKQEMHDKEPVQLMQFSAVKDQTFGQLQEAWEGLTGPVHGFQYRHDYVLRRRKREQGMMEVAFAAASHSSYWMSDDVVLFTIMQLCQPVVDTLHRYMSARVSLPKLMRSIVELTPHTKVLLAATALVRDRCTGLSREQIVLIDKDRLYFLSRLSEVACRRKWRIKLTATTKAVYGEDSFMMNIVQSEAAAGEPGAPPTSNNAIQPGVHIFKAPSTPVRNAWMEVINQAVAELDSDSAEEAPADKVPRDTANLVDLPTGKSIDYFNAIKAGFLKEKTANGWYDSWNDRWLVLQEDHLSCYENSPRLDFVGQFPLHKTKAFCFEREYLIRVVARRGAACEMRVQNQESFNRWVEIFERIPTVEIFRHEDLLENSPSSVLIMTESSRGSFGAANKAGKAGEWLQTKIEGHQIKLDENDQEYVAFVIQVASSAAGTSIVQRRYSEFAQLHRQLRKMFQHEQIPALPGTRMWNKFEPNYLKQKAIGLHGYLNEVCKRCANTRAQPILLEFLELAPPTPSEPKKSPKEEKTEEN
;
A
#
# COMPACT_ATOMS: atom_id res chain seq x y z
N MET A 1 21.02 3.45 46.87
CA MET A 1 21.87 4.51 46.29
C MET A 1 21.18 4.97 45.04
N THR A 2 20.81 6.25 44.96
CA THR A 2 20.11 6.85 43.83
C THR A 2 21.06 6.99 42.64
N GLU A 3 20.84 6.22 41.58
CA GLU A 3 21.51 6.43 40.29
C GLU A 3 20.90 7.66 39.58
N PRO A 4 21.69 8.46 38.85
CA PRO A 4 21.19 9.63 38.16
C PRO A 4 20.39 9.24 36.90
N GLU A 5 19.12 9.64 36.85
CA GLU A 5 18.21 9.53 35.70
C GLU A 5 18.65 10.45 34.54
N GLU A 6 19.60 10.02 33.72
CA GLU A 6 19.98 10.76 32.51
C GLU A 6 19.96 9.83 31.29
N PHE A 7 19.48 10.34 30.14
CA PHE A 7 19.11 9.64 28.88
C PHE A 7 17.66 9.10 28.74
N LEU A 8 16.66 9.77 29.35
CA LEU A 8 15.22 9.43 29.19
C LEU A 8 14.55 10.00 27.93
N SER A 9 15.23 10.89 27.18
CA SER A 9 14.71 11.52 25.96
C SER A 9 15.78 11.56 24.86
N PRO A 10 15.42 11.36 23.57
CA PRO A 10 16.31 11.52 22.43
C PRO A 10 16.97 12.91 22.36
N ASP A 11 16.33 13.95 22.92
CA ASP A 11 16.79 15.34 22.85
C ASP A 11 18.04 15.61 23.70
N VAL A 12 18.41 14.69 24.60
CA VAL A 12 19.56 14.81 25.51
C VAL A 12 20.81 14.11 24.95
N LEU A 13 20.69 13.41 23.82
CA LEU A 13 21.81 12.74 23.15
C LEU A 13 22.53 13.68 22.17
N PRO A 14 23.86 13.56 22.02
CA PRO A 14 24.60 14.31 21.00
C PRO A 14 24.17 13.88 19.58
N ALA A 15 24.04 14.84 18.66
CA ALA A 15 23.61 14.58 17.28
C ALA A 15 24.50 13.56 16.53
N ARG A 16 25.79 13.45 16.93
CA ARG A 16 26.73 12.41 16.52
C ARG A 16 27.67 12.10 17.68
N ALA A 17 27.94 10.82 17.93
CA ALA A 17 28.96 10.37 18.88
C ALA A 17 29.94 9.43 18.15
N PHE A 18 31.23 9.70 18.27
CA PHE A 18 32.25 8.85 17.64
C PHE A 18 32.60 7.67 18.55
N ILE A 19 32.18 6.47 18.16
CA ILE A 19 32.46 5.24 18.91
C ILE A 19 33.50 4.40 18.13
N PRO A 20 34.65 4.07 18.72
CA PRO A 20 35.68 3.28 18.05
C PRO A 20 35.16 1.91 17.58
N ARG A 21 35.53 1.51 16.35
CA ARG A 21 35.07 0.26 15.72
C ARG A 21 35.43 -1.00 16.53
N ALA A 22 36.55 -0.97 17.26
CA ALA A 22 36.96 -2.05 18.15
C ALA A 22 36.00 -2.23 19.34
N TYR A 23 35.47 -1.14 19.89
CA TYR A 23 34.47 -1.21 20.95
C TYR A 23 33.13 -1.74 20.43
N LEU A 24 32.71 -1.33 19.22
CA LEU A 24 31.49 -1.89 18.60
C LEU A 24 31.57 -3.40 18.37
N GLN A 25 32.76 -3.94 18.10
CA GLN A 25 32.97 -5.39 18.02
C GLN A 25 32.83 -6.07 19.38
N GLN A 26 33.41 -5.47 20.43
CA GLN A 26 33.28 -5.98 21.80
C GLN A 26 31.82 -5.93 22.31
N TYR A 27 31.13 -4.81 22.05
CA TYR A 27 29.70 -4.65 22.38
C TYR A 27 28.83 -5.70 21.67
N ARG A 28 29.11 -5.95 20.38
CA ARG A 28 28.43 -7.01 19.62
C ARG A 28 28.69 -8.40 20.20
N GLN A 29 29.89 -8.66 20.72
CA GLN A 29 30.22 -9.92 21.38
C GLN A 29 29.45 -10.09 22.70
N GLN A 30 29.37 -9.03 23.51
CA GLN A 30 28.58 -9.04 24.77
C GLN A 30 27.10 -9.29 24.51
N LEU A 31 26.51 -8.68 23.47
CA LEU A 31 25.13 -8.93 23.08
C LEU A 31 24.90 -10.37 22.60
N HIS A 32 25.88 -10.96 21.90
CA HIS A 32 25.77 -12.35 21.46
C HIS A 32 25.85 -13.34 22.63
N GLU A 33 26.68 -13.04 23.64
CA GLU A 33 26.75 -13.82 24.88
C GLU A 33 25.45 -13.73 25.68
N LEU A 34 24.84 -12.54 25.78
CA LEU A 34 23.51 -12.36 26.37
C LEU A 34 22.45 -13.19 25.65
N LEU A 35 22.44 -13.14 24.31
CA LEU A 35 21.49 -13.88 23.47
C LEU A 35 21.61 -15.39 23.69
N THR A 36 22.84 -15.90 23.77
CA THR A 36 23.11 -17.32 24.04
C THR A 36 22.55 -17.78 25.39
N HIS A 37 22.65 -16.93 26.42
CA HIS A 37 22.11 -17.26 27.76
C HIS A 37 20.57 -17.25 27.78
N VAL A 38 19.93 -16.36 27.01
CA VAL A 38 18.47 -16.30 26.86
C VAL A 38 17.95 -17.47 26.02
N GLU A 39 18.62 -17.82 24.93
CA GLU A 39 18.26 -18.98 24.09
C GLU A 39 18.30 -20.27 24.89
N ARG A 40 19.32 -20.46 25.75
CA ARG A 40 19.37 -21.63 26.64
C ARG A 40 18.21 -21.69 27.64
N LEU A 41 17.74 -20.54 28.14
CA LEU A 41 16.58 -20.47 29.02
C LEU A 41 15.29 -20.86 28.29
N LEU A 42 15.15 -20.44 27.02
CA LEU A 42 14.02 -20.79 26.16
C LEU A 42 14.03 -22.28 25.79
N GLU A 43 15.19 -22.83 25.40
CA GLU A 43 15.34 -24.26 25.12
C GLU A 43 15.02 -25.16 26.33
N GLU A 44 15.24 -24.68 27.55
CA GLU A 44 14.83 -25.39 28.77
C GLU A 44 13.32 -25.26 29.05
N GLN A 45 12.68 -24.17 28.62
CA GLN A 45 11.23 -24.00 28.69
C GLN A 45 10.51 -24.87 27.66
N ASP A 46 11.00 -24.92 26.42
CA ASP A 46 10.41 -25.71 25.35
C ASP A 46 10.43 -27.21 25.70
N LYS A 47 11.48 -27.69 26.40
CA LYS A 47 11.56 -29.06 26.93
C LYS A 47 10.53 -29.38 28.01
N LEU A 48 9.90 -28.38 28.62
CA LEU A 48 8.82 -28.56 29.60
C LEU A 48 7.44 -28.54 28.94
N GLU A 49 7.32 -28.04 27.72
CA GLU A 49 6.06 -28.00 26.96
C GLU A 49 5.76 -29.31 26.19
N ASP A 50 6.77 -30.17 26.01
CA ASP A 50 6.67 -31.46 25.30
C ASP A 50 6.16 -32.65 26.16
N ASP A 51 5.99 -32.50 27.49
CA ASP A 51 5.44 -33.54 28.37
C ASP A 51 3.94 -33.29 28.65
N ASP A 52 3.07 -34.15 28.07
CA ASP A 52 1.60 -34.05 28.12
C ASP A 52 0.98 -34.05 29.55
N ALA A 53 0.03 -33.12 29.74
CA ALA A 53 -1.20 -33.18 30.57
C ALA A 53 -1.22 -32.64 32.04
N GLU A 54 -2.01 -31.57 32.21
CA GLU A 54 -2.99 -31.32 33.31
C GLU A 54 -2.56 -31.35 34.80
N ALA A 55 -1.29 -31.12 35.14
CA ALA A 55 -0.91 -30.80 36.53
C ALA A 55 0.07 -29.64 36.59
N ASP A 56 -0.09 -28.74 37.58
CA ASP A 56 0.92 -27.71 37.91
C ASP A 56 2.31 -28.36 38.01
N ALA A 57 3.15 -28.14 37.00
CA ALA A 57 4.47 -28.75 36.92
C ALA A 57 5.39 -28.14 38.00
N ALA A 58 5.64 -28.88 39.08
CA ALA A 58 6.57 -28.48 40.11
C ALA A 58 8.02 -28.62 39.58
N LEU A 59 8.62 -27.51 39.16
CA LEU A 59 10.02 -27.49 38.73
C LEU A 59 10.97 -27.90 39.86
N PRO A 60 11.97 -28.76 39.60
CA PRO A 60 12.99 -29.08 40.59
C PRO A 60 13.70 -27.81 41.08
N ALA A 61 13.95 -27.71 42.38
CA ALA A 61 14.62 -26.54 42.99
C ALA A 61 15.98 -26.21 42.33
N GLN A 62 16.65 -27.22 41.78
CA GLN A 62 17.91 -27.06 41.07
C GLN A 62 17.75 -26.37 39.72
N THR A 63 16.70 -26.69 38.96
CA THR A 63 16.36 -26.01 37.68
C THR A 63 15.93 -24.57 37.94
N LEU A 64 15.08 -24.34 38.94
CA LEU A 64 14.70 -22.99 39.36
C LEU A 64 15.92 -22.15 39.76
N TRP A 65 16.87 -22.73 40.49
CA TRP A 65 18.11 -22.05 40.90
C TRP A 65 19.03 -21.74 39.72
N LEU A 66 19.17 -22.66 38.77
CA LEU A 66 19.96 -22.45 37.54
C LEU A 66 19.34 -21.35 36.67
N ASN A 67 18.03 -21.36 36.50
CA ASN A 67 17.32 -20.34 35.70
C ASN A 67 17.38 -18.97 36.38
N LEU A 68 17.22 -18.92 37.70
CA LEU A 68 17.38 -17.68 38.47
C LEU A 68 18.80 -17.10 38.34
N ASN A 69 19.84 -17.95 38.35
CA ASN A 69 21.22 -17.49 38.17
C ASN A 69 21.48 -17.03 36.73
N ALA A 70 21.01 -17.77 35.72
CA ALA A 70 21.14 -17.36 34.33
C ALA A 70 20.43 -16.01 34.06
N LEU A 71 19.26 -15.78 34.65
CA LEU A 71 18.57 -14.48 34.60
C LEU A 71 19.33 -13.38 35.33
N ARG A 72 19.99 -13.69 36.46
CA ARG A 72 20.88 -12.74 37.15
C ARG A 72 22.11 -12.40 36.31
N ASP A 73 22.71 -13.38 35.65
CA ASP A 73 23.86 -13.18 34.77
C ASP A 73 23.47 -12.34 33.56
N CYS A 74 22.30 -12.60 32.96
CA CYS A 74 21.74 -11.77 31.88
C CYS A 74 21.52 -10.33 32.34
N ARG A 75 20.98 -10.13 33.55
CA ARG A 75 20.79 -8.80 34.12
C ARG A 75 22.13 -8.06 34.28
N VAL A 76 23.15 -8.73 34.82
CA VAL A 76 24.48 -8.12 34.99
C VAL A 76 25.11 -7.77 33.65
N LEU A 77 25.04 -8.68 32.66
CA LEU A 77 25.57 -8.44 31.32
C LEU A 77 24.87 -7.27 30.63
N LEU A 78 23.54 -7.16 30.79
CA LEU A 78 22.75 -6.08 30.22
C LEU A 78 23.04 -4.74 30.89
N GLU A 79 23.11 -4.71 32.23
CA GLU A 79 23.45 -3.50 33.00
C GLU A 79 24.88 -3.02 32.68
N ASP A 80 25.85 -3.95 32.57
CA ASP A 80 27.24 -3.64 32.22
C ASP A 80 27.36 -3.12 30.78
N ALA A 81 26.71 -3.78 29.82
CA ALA A 81 26.69 -3.36 28.42
C ALA A 81 26.04 -1.97 28.25
N ALA A 82 24.92 -1.71 28.94
CA ALA A 82 24.26 -0.41 28.92
C ALA A 82 25.14 0.69 29.53
N THR A 83 25.77 0.42 30.68
CA THR A 83 26.64 1.38 31.37
C THR A 83 27.86 1.73 30.54
N GLN A 84 28.53 0.73 29.95
CA GLN A 84 29.69 0.94 29.10
C GLN A 84 29.33 1.72 27.83
N PHE A 85 28.16 1.45 27.25
CA PHE A 85 27.72 2.13 26.04
C PHE A 85 27.42 3.61 26.31
N GLN A 86 26.72 3.90 27.42
CA GLN A 86 26.48 5.27 27.89
C GLN A 86 27.80 6.01 28.16
N GLN A 87 28.79 5.34 28.77
CA GLN A 87 30.12 5.91 28.97
C GLN A 87 30.81 6.26 27.64
N LYS A 88 30.71 5.40 26.62
CA LYS A 88 31.31 5.66 25.30
C LYS A 88 30.63 6.79 24.53
N ILE A 89 29.33 7.00 24.71
CA ILE A 89 28.63 8.17 24.16
C ILE A 89 29.20 9.46 24.78
N ARG A 90 29.46 9.48 26.09
CA ARG A 90 30.07 10.64 26.79
C ARG A 90 31.50 10.91 26.30
N GLU A 91 32.31 9.87 26.18
CA GLU A 91 33.69 9.98 25.68
C GLU A 91 33.74 10.45 24.22
N GLY A 92 32.81 9.97 23.38
CA GLY A 92 32.70 10.36 21.97
C GLY A 92 32.18 11.78 21.74
N ALA A 93 31.39 12.34 22.68
CA ALA A 93 30.91 13.71 22.63
C ALA A 93 31.97 14.75 23.05
N ALA A 94 32.95 14.35 23.86
CA ALA A 94 34.01 15.23 24.35
C ALA A 94 35.16 15.47 23.33
N ALA A 95 35.18 14.74 22.22
CA ALA A 95 36.30 14.73 21.28
C ALA A 95 36.29 15.87 20.24
N ASP A 96 35.27 16.75 20.23
CA ASP A 96 35.00 17.66 19.08
C ASP A 96 35.35 19.14 19.30
N VAL A 97 36.27 19.49 20.21
CA VAL A 97 36.57 20.91 20.54
C VAL A 97 38.02 21.35 20.29
N GLN A 98 38.93 20.52 19.76
CA GLN A 98 40.35 20.94 19.73
C GLN A 98 41.25 20.57 18.55
N ALA A 99 40.75 19.99 17.45
CA ALA A 99 41.64 19.51 16.37
C ALA A 99 41.45 20.13 14.98
N LEU A 100 40.56 21.12 14.79
CA LEU A 100 40.32 21.73 13.47
C LEU A 100 40.33 23.25 13.56
N ALA A 101 41.52 23.82 13.76
CA ALA A 101 41.78 25.23 13.50
C ALA A 101 43.11 25.39 12.76
N VAL A 102 43.05 26.22 11.71
CA VAL A 102 44.16 26.83 10.94
C VAL A 102 44.70 26.04 9.74
N SER A 103 44.22 26.36 8.53
CA SER A 103 44.95 27.25 7.60
C SER A 103 44.18 27.42 6.28
N ASP A 104 44.01 28.68 5.92
CA ASP A 104 43.20 29.25 4.85
C ASP A 104 43.83 29.21 3.43
N CYS A 105 42.93 29.29 2.43
CA CYS A 105 42.99 30.07 1.18
C CYS A 105 43.83 29.65 -0.05
N SER A 106 43.09 29.52 -1.17
CA SER A 106 43.24 30.28 -2.44
C SER A 106 43.73 29.55 -3.71
N SER A 107 43.00 29.91 -4.79
CA SER A 107 43.33 30.00 -6.23
C SER A 107 43.24 28.77 -7.12
N ASP A 108 42.39 28.93 -8.15
CA ASP A 108 42.39 28.26 -9.45
C ASP A 108 43.81 28.11 -10.01
N GLU A 109 44.17 26.91 -10.45
CA GLU A 109 44.83 26.64 -11.74
C GLU A 109 44.97 25.12 -11.99
N ALA A 110 45.02 24.79 -13.29
CA ALA A 110 44.98 23.49 -13.95
C ALA A 110 45.55 22.26 -13.21
N LEU A 111 44.79 21.16 -13.22
CA LEU A 111 45.23 19.81 -12.82
C LEU A 111 45.69 18.99 -14.03
N GLU A 112 47.00 18.87 -14.20
CA GLU A 112 47.66 17.67 -14.71
C GLU A 112 48.62 17.22 -13.60
N GLU A 113 48.39 16.07 -12.95
CA GLU A 113 49.42 15.35 -12.20
C GLU A 113 49.01 13.88 -11.96
N ASP A 114 50.01 13.00 -12.06
CA ASP A 114 49.95 11.54 -12.07
C ASP A 114 49.29 10.91 -10.83
N ASP A 115 48.28 10.06 -11.05
CA ASP A 115 47.66 9.23 -9.99
C ASP A 115 48.65 8.14 -9.51
N GLU A 116 49.09 8.24 -8.25
CA GLU A 116 49.89 7.21 -7.58
C GLU A 116 49.00 5.97 -7.29
N PHE A 117 49.15 4.90 -8.10
CA PHE A 117 48.34 3.68 -8.00
C PHE A 117 48.42 3.03 -6.61
N GLN A 118 47.28 2.98 -5.90
CA GLN A 118 47.18 2.51 -4.51
C GLN A 118 47.31 0.98 -4.41
N ASP A 119 48.33 0.50 -3.70
CA ASP A 119 48.57 -0.94 -3.45
C ASP A 119 47.61 -1.52 -2.40
N VAL A 120 47.36 -2.84 -2.45
CA VAL A 120 46.55 -3.56 -1.47
C VAL A 120 47.41 -4.11 -0.33
N GLU A 121 46.89 -4.08 0.90
CA GLU A 121 47.63 -4.60 2.06
C GLU A 121 47.75 -6.15 2.01
N PRO A 122 48.99 -6.71 2.06
CA PRO A 122 49.18 -8.15 2.07
C PRO A 122 48.69 -8.78 3.38
N VAL A 123 48.13 -10.00 3.28
CA VAL A 123 47.66 -10.75 4.44
C VAL A 123 48.84 -11.11 5.35
N LYS A 124 48.72 -10.74 6.63
CA LYS A 124 49.72 -11.01 7.67
C LYS A 124 49.32 -12.24 8.49
N GLY A 125 50.24 -13.19 8.62
CA GLY A 125 50.10 -14.36 9.48
C GLY A 125 49.70 -15.64 8.72
N ARG A 126 50.36 -16.75 9.08
CA ARG A 126 50.27 -18.04 8.36
C ARG A 126 48.85 -18.61 8.31
N LYS A 127 48.08 -18.51 9.40
CA LYS A 127 46.71 -19.05 9.47
C LYS A 127 45.75 -18.28 8.56
N ALA A 128 45.86 -16.96 8.51
CA ALA A 128 45.03 -16.10 7.66
C ALA A 128 45.41 -16.24 6.18
N ALA A 129 46.71 -16.35 5.87
CA ALA A 129 47.19 -16.58 4.51
C ALA A 129 46.73 -17.95 3.98
N VAL A 130 46.77 -19.01 4.79
CA VAL A 130 46.26 -20.34 4.40
C VAL A 130 44.74 -20.31 4.18
N ALA A 131 43.99 -19.62 5.05
CA ALA A 131 42.55 -19.48 4.88
C ALA A 131 42.19 -18.74 3.59
N LEU A 132 42.85 -17.61 3.31
CA LEU A 132 42.64 -16.86 2.08
C LEU A 132 43.09 -17.64 0.83
N ASN A 133 44.22 -18.35 0.90
CA ASN A 133 44.68 -19.20 -0.20
C ASN A 133 43.68 -20.31 -0.51
N ASN A 134 43.13 -20.98 0.51
CA ASN A 134 42.12 -22.02 0.31
C ASN A 134 40.83 -21.46 -0.29
N ASP A 135 40.42 -20.27 0.12
CA ASP A 135 39.25 -19.58 -0.43
C ASP A 135 39.44 -19.18 -1.90
N VAL A 136 40.57 -18.55 -2.24
CA VAL A 136 40.91 -18.21 -3.64
C VAL A 136 41.00 -19.48 -4.49
N THR A 137 41.63 -20.53 -3.96
CA THR A 137 41.78 -21.83 -4.64
C THR A 137 40.40 -22.47 -4.90
N ALA A 138 39.49 -22.46 -3.92
CA ALA A 138 38.14 -23.00 -4.08
C ALA A 138 37.30 -22.19 -5.07
N ARG A 139 37.41 -20.86 -5.07
CA ARG A 139 36.73 -19.98 -6.04
C ARG A 139 37.21 -20.23 -7.47
N VAL A 140 38.53 -20.37 -7.67
CA VAL A 140 39.09 -20.65 -9.00
C VAL A 140 38.74 -22.07 -9.45
N GLN A 141 38.77 -23.07 -8.57
CA GLN A 141 38.36 -24.44 -8.92
C GLN A 141 36.88 -24.54 -9.28
N SER A 142 36.01 -23.80 -8.60
CA SER A 142 34.59 -23.76 -8.92
C SER A 142 34.32 -23.04 -10.25
N ALA A 143 35.15 -22.02 -10.56
CA ALA A 143 35.06 -21.26 -11.81
C ALA A 143 35.58 -22.06 -13.01
N LEU A 144 36.67 -22.80 -12.85
CA LEU A 144 37.27 -23.67 -13.87
C LEU A 144 36.63 -25.07 -13.77
N ARG A 145 35.66 -25.37 -14.64
CA ARG A 145 34.91 -26.64 -14.64
C ARG A 145 35.72 -27.84 -15.18
N ASP A 146 37.05 -27.76 -15.13
CA ASP A 146 38.01 -28.75 -15.63
C ASP A 146 39.21 -28.85 -14.68
N ASP A 147 39.46 -30.06 -14.15
CA ASP A 147 40.54 -30.34 -13.21
C ASP A 147 41.93 -30.14 -13.85
N ASP A 148 42.08 -30.37 -15.16
CA ASP A 148 43.35 -30.19 -15.87
C ASP A 148 43.69 -28.70 -16.03
N GLU A 149 42.69 -27.84 -16.25
CA GLU A 149 42.87 -26.38 -16.29
C GLU A 149 43.17 -25.83 -14.89
N PHE A 150 42.59 -26.42 -13.85
CA PHE A 150 42.88 -26.03 -12.48
C PHE A 150 44.31 -26.35 -12.04
N GLU A 151 44.86 -27.51 -12.45
CA GLU A 151 46.28 -27.82 -12.23
C GLU A 151 47.21 -26.88 -13.02
N ARG A 152 46.82 -26.47 -14.24
CA ARG A 152 47.55 -25.44 -15.00
C ARG A 152 47.50 -24.07 -14.31
N PHE A 153 46.37 -23.69 -13.74
CA PHE A 153 46.25 -22.48 -12.94
C PHE A 153 47.21 -22.51 -11.74
N LYS A 154 47.29 -23.61 -10.99
CA LYS A 154 48.23 -23.75 -9.87
C LYS A 154 49.68 -23.60 -10.33
N ALA A 155 50.03 -24.19 -11.48
CA ALA A 155 51.37 -24.08 -12.05
C ALA A 155 51.71 -22.62 -12.42
N ASN A 156 50.82 -21.92 -13.14
CA ASN A 156 51.03 -20.51 -13.51
C ASN A 156 51.05 -19.58 -12.29
N ALA A 157 50.14 -19.80 -11.32
CA ALA A 157 50.11 -19.05 -10.07
C ALA A 157 51.41 -19.20 -9.27
N LEU A 158 52.01 -20.39 -9.29
CA LEU A 158 53.31 -20.65 -8.66
C LEU A 158 54.46 -19.97 -9.43
N GLN A 159 54.46 -20.02 -10.77
CA GLN A 159 55.48 -19.34 -11.58
C GLN A 159 55.43 -17.82 -11.39
N PHE A 160 54.23 -17.24 -11.36
CA PHE A 160 54.05 -15.81 -11.07
C PHE A 160 54.45 -15.47 -9.63
N GLY A 161 53.98 -16.24 -8.64
CA GLY A 161 54.31 -16.02 -7.23
C GLY A 161 55.80 -16.20 -6.90
N THR A 162 56.57 -16.90 -7.74
CA THR A 162 58.03 -17.04 -7.64
C THR A 162 58.81 -16.02 -8.49
N GLY A 163 58.12 -15.17 -9.24
CA GLY A 163 58.71 -14.11 -10.07
C GLY A 163 59.25 -14.57 -11.42
N ASN A 164 58.92 -15.80 -11.86
CA ASN A 164 59.34 -16.36 -13.16
C ASN A 164 58.37 -16.04 -14.30
N GLU A 165 57.21 -15.49 -13.99
CA GLU A 165 56.20 -15.06 -14.96
C GLU A 165 55.84 -13.58 -14.73
N SER A 166 55.50 -12.83 -15.79
CA SER A 166 55.12 -11.42 -15.68
C SER A 166 53.66 -11.26 -15.23
N ALA A 167 53.35 -10.14 -14.59
CA ALA A 167 51.99 -9.83 -14.16
C ALA A 167 50.99 -9.73 -15.33
N GLU A 168 51.42 -9.21 -16.47
CA GLU A 168 50.61 -9.11 -17.69
C GLU A 168 50.28 -10.49 -18.28
N SER A 169 51.26 -11.40 -18.30
CA SER A 169 51.07 -12.78 -18.77
C SER A 169 50.11 -13.54 -17.85
N PHE A 170 50.36 -13.47 -16.54
CA PHE A 170 49.54 -14.15 -15.55
C PHE A 170 48.11 -13.60 -15.51
N TYR A 171 47.95 -12.27 -15.54
CA TYR A 171 46.63 -11.65 -15.63
C TYR A 171 45.92 -12.01 -16.94
N GLY A 172 46.62 -12.01 -18.07
CA GLY A 172 46.07 -12.43 -19.36
C GLY A 172 45.55 -13.87 -19.35
N TYR A 173 46.29 -14.79 -18.70
CA TYR A 173 45.82 -16.16 -18.47
C TYR A 173 44.54 -16.18 -17.62
N LEU A 174 44.52 -15.44 -16.50
CA LEU A 174 43.34 -15.37 -15.64
C LEU A 174 42.13 -14.79 -16.37
N ALA A 175 42.29 -13.71 -17.13
CA ALA A 175 41.19 -13.07 -17.87
C ALA A 175 40.63 -13.96 -18.99
N GLN A 176 41.44 -14.85 -19.56
CA GLN A 176 41.01 -15.78 -20.60
C GLN A 176 40.25 -16.99 -20.04
N HIS A 177 40.66 -17.51 -18.88
CA HIS A 177 40.15 -18.78 -18.35
C HIS A 177 39.20 -18.62 -17.15
N VAL A 178 39.31 -17.55 -16.37
CA VAL A 178 38.41 -17.25 -15.24
C VAL A 178 37.30 -16.31 -15.70
N PRO A 179 36.01 -16.64 -15.51
CA PRO A 179 34.90 -15.78 -15.91
C PRO A 179 34.95 -14.40 -15.25
N ALA A 180 34.64 -13.36 -16.03
CA ALA A 180 34.67 -11.95 -15.59
C ALA A 180 33.97 -11.66 -14.24
N PRO A 181 32.81 -12.25 -13.89
CA PRO A 181 32.15 -11.96 -12.60
C PRO A 181 32.95 -12.39 -11.36
N VAL A 182 33.92 -13.29 -11.51
CA VAL A 182 34.72 -13.86 -10.41
C VAL A 182 36.15 -13.30 -10.41
N LEU A 183 36.65 -12.91 -11.60
CA LEU A 183 38.02 -12.47 -11.85
C LEU A 183 38.47 -11.35 -10.91
N ASP A 184 37.66 -10.29 -10.75
CA ASP A 184 38.02 -9.10 -9.96
C ASP A 184 38.35 -9.48 -8.50
N SER A 185 37.46 -10.27 -7.90
CA SER A 185 37.60 -10.72 -6.51
C SER A 185 38.79 -11.67 -6.32
N VAL A 186 39.10 -12.48 -7.34
CA VAL A 186 40.23 -13.42 -7.31
C VAL A 186 41.55 -12.66 -7.42
N VAL A 187 41.66 -11.70 -8.32
CA VAL A 187 42.90 -10.96 -8.56
C VAL A 187 43.28 -10.10 -7.36
N VAL A 188 42.31 -9.41 -6.74
CA VAL A 188 42.56 -8.60 -5.54
C VAL A 188 42.99 -9.46 -4.35
N ASP A 189 42.33 -10.58 -4.09
CA ASP A 189 42.70 -11.45 -2.97
C ASP A 189 43.98 -12.25 -3.25
N PHE A 190 44.24 -12.63 -4.49
CA PHE A 190 45.51 -13.23 -4.90
C PHE A 190 46.67 -12.24 -4.72
N ALA A 191 46.46 -10.97 -5.10
CA ALA A 191 47.42 -9.88 -4.86
C ALA A 191 47.75 -9.76 -3.36
N ARG A 192 46.76 -9.89 -2.47
CA ARG A 192 46.98 -9.86 -1.00
C ARG A 192 47.74 -11.08 -0.47
N LEU A 193 47.78 -12.20 -1.19
CA LEU A 193 48.62 -13.36 -0.84
C LEU A 193 50.10 -13.15 -1.19
N LEU A 194 50.41 -12.21 -2.08
CA LEU A 194 51.77 -11.90 -2.50
C LEU A 194 52.42 -10.94 -1.49
N PRO A 195 53.53 -11.31 -0.83
CA PRO A 195 54.16 -10.45 0.16
C PRO A 195 54.90 -9.27 -0.49
N GLN A 196 55.44 -9.46 -1.70
CA GLN A 196 56.28 -8.48 -2.38
C GLN A 196 55.45 -7.49 -3.22
N ALA A 197 55.60 -6.19 -2.96
CA ALA A 197 54.93 -5.14 -3.73
C ALA A 197 55.29 -5.18 -5.23
N ALA A 198 56.51 -5.63 -5.56
CA ALA A 198 56.99 -5.77 -6.93
C ALA A 198 56.21 -6.79 -7.78
N LEU A 199 55.48 -7.73 -7.17
CA LEU A 199 54.59 -8.65 -7.88
C LEU A 199 53.12 -8.19 -7.76
N ARG A 200 52.76 -7.62 -6.62
CA ARG A 200 51.39 -7.21 -6.29
C ARG A 200 50.92 -6.01 -7.10
N VAL A 201 51.71 -4.93 -7.12
CA VAL A 201 51.36 -3.67 -7.79
C VAL A 201 51.22 -3.86 -9.31
N PRO A 202 52.14 -4.56 -10.01
CA PRO A 202 51.97 -4.78 -11.44
C PRO A 202 50.75 -5.64 -11.79
N LEU A 203 50.40 -6.65 -10.98
CA LEU A 203 49.19 -7.47 -11.21
C LEU A 203 47.90 -6.64 -11.09
N LEU A 204 47.84 -5.77 -10.07
CA LEU A 204 46.72 -4.87 -9.88
C LEU A 204 46.63 -3.80 -10.97
N LYS A 205 47.78 -3.29 -11.45
CA LYS A 205 47.82 -2.37 -12.59
C LYS A 205 47.31 -3.02 -13.87
N ALA A 206 47.76 -4.24 -14.18
CA ALA A 206 47.28 -4.99 -15.35
C ALA A 206 45.76 -5.22 -15.29
N HIS A 207 45.24 -5.53 -14.10
CA HIS A 207 43.81 -5.67 -13.87
C HIS A 207 43.03 -4.37 -14.07
N TYR A 208 43.50 -3.28 -13.49
CA TYR A 208 42.89 -1.96 -13.61
C TYR A 208 42.89 -1.45 -15.06
N GLU A 209 44.00 -1.64 -15.78
CA GLU A 209 44.09 -1.28 -17.20
C GLU A 209 43.12 -2.10 -18.06
N HIS A 210 42.94 -3.39 -17.77
CA HIS A 210 41.97 -4.22 -18.48
C HIS A 210 40.53 -3.76 -18.24
N MET A 211 40.15 -3.51 -16.98
CA MET A 211 38.81 -2.97 -16.65
C MET A 211 38.57 -1.62 -17.34
N ARG A 212 39.57 -0.74 -17.33
CA ARG A 212 39.49 0.57 -18.00
C ARG A 212 39.30 0.42 -19.52
N ASN A 213 39.96 -0.56 -20.13
CA ASN A 213 39.85 -0.83 -21.57
C ASN A 213 38.53 -1.55 -21.97
N GLU A 214 37.99 -2.40 -21.10
CA GLU A 214 36.64 -3.01 -21.26
C GLU A 214 35.55 -1.93 -21.20
N LEU A 215 35.64 -1.01 -20.24
CA LEU A 215 34.72 0.14 -20.10
C LEU A 215 34.84 1.16 -21.25
N ALA A 216 35.95 1.17 -21.99
CA ALA A 216 36.23 2.11 -23.07
C ALA A 216 35.96 1.57 -24.49
N ARG A 217 35.53 0.33 -24.67
CA ARG A 217 35.23 -0.23 -26.02
C ARG A 217 33.81 0.13 -26.51
N PRO A 218 33.67 0.81 -27.66
CA PRO A 218 32.36 0.98 -28.30
C PRO A 218 31.90 -0.33 -28.95
N SER A 219 30.63 -0.66 -28.74
CA SER A 219 29.93 -1.79 -29.36
C SER A 219 30.16 -1.87 -30.88
N MET A 220 30.69 -3.02 -31.34
CA MET A 220 30.80 -3.39 -32.75
C MET A 220 29.76 -4.47 -33.07
N ALA A 221 28.62 -4.02 -33.59
CA ALA A 221 27.71 -4.85 -34.33
C ALA A 221 28.30 -5.20 -35.70
N HIS A 222 28.62 -6.48 -35.95
CA HIS A 222 28.71 -7.04 -37.30
C HIS A 222 28.45 -8.54 -37.34
N PHE A 223 27.17 -8.92 -37.29
CA PHE A 223 26.65 -9.93 -38.21
C PHE A 223 25.39 -9.35 -38.87
N ARG A 224 25.57 -8.95 -40.13
CA ARG A 224 24.56 -8.32 -40.98
C ARG A 224 23.92 -9.40 -41.85
N ASN A 225 22.59 -9.43 -41.83
CA ASN A 225 21.66 -9.84 -42.90
C ASN A 225 21.65 -11.30 -43.41
N LYS A 226 20.49 -11.96 -43.29
CA LYS A 226 19.47 -11.97 -44.37
C LYS A 226 18.16 -12.66 -43.94
N SER A 227 17.06 -11.89 -44.05
CA SER A 227 15.65 -12.30 -44.31
C SER A 227 14.96 -13.19 -43.26
N TYR A 228 13.80 -12.85 -42.71
CA TYR A 228 12.56 -12.50 -43.41
C TYR A 228 11.69 -11.51 -42.62
N SER A 229 11.21 -10.49 -43.33
CA SER A 229 9.99 -9.76 -43.01
C SER A 229 8.82 -10.53 -43.64
N THR A 230 7.84 -11.01 -42.87
CA THR A 230 6.47 -11.24 -43.36
C THR A 230 5.46 -11.31 -42.19
N ALA A 231 4.50 -10.38 -42.23
CA ALA A 231 3.13 -10.44 -41.72
C ALA A 231 2.87 -10.71 -40.22
N ILE A 232 2.66 -9.62 -39.46
CA ILE A 232 1.58 -9.58 -38.46
C ILE A 232 0.45 -8.74 -39.08
N THR A 233 -0.40 -9.43 -39.83
CA THR A 233 -1.76 -8.97 -40.14
C THR A 233 -2.72 -10.00 -39.58
N SER A 234 -3.32 -9.73 -38.42
CA SER A 234 -4.75 -9.97 -38.19
C SER A 234 -5.20 -9.52 -36.80
N ARG A 235 -5.98 -8.43 -36.82
CA ARG A 235 -7.19 -8.17 -36.04
C ARG A 235 -7.04 -8.04 -34.51
N SER A 236 -6.50 -6.91 -34.07
CA SER A 236 -7.03 -6.24 -32.88
C SER A 236 -8.21 -5.37 -33.29
N SER A 237 -9.36 -5.64 -32.69
CA SER A 237 -10.55 -4.79 -32.70
C SER A 237 -10.18 -3.35 -32.33
N THR A 238 -10.70 -2.43 -33.13
CA THR A 238 -10.59 -0.98 -33.01
C THR A 238 -11.04 -0.48 -31.64
N SER A 239 -10.12 0.17 -30.91
CA SER A 239 -10.44 1.18 -29.90
C SER A 239 -9.61 2.43 -30.21
N SER A 240 -10.22 3.32 -30.98
CA SER A 240 -9.89 4.75 -31.13
C SER A 240 -10.04 5.45 -29.78
N SER A 241 -9.34 6.51 -29.40
CA SER A 241 -8.34 7.35 -30.06
C SER A 241 -7.62 8.13 -28.95
N VAL A 242 -6.37 8.46 -29.21
CA VAL A 242 -5.55 9.39 -28.45
C VAL A 242 -5.97 10.82 -28.85
N ASP A 243 -7.14 11.29 -28.42
CA ASP A 243 -7.57 12.68 -28.67
C ASP A 243 -7.45 13.53 -27.40
N GLU A 244 -6.30 14.19 -27.28
CA GLU A 244 -6.10 15.58 -26.81
C GLU A 244 -4.59 15.86 -26.81
N ALA A 245 -4.05 16.01 -28.02
CA ALA A 245 -3.02 16.99 -28.38
C ALA A 245 -3.49 17.50 -29.76
N GLY A 246 -3.30 18.80 -30.04
CA GLY A 246 -3.95 19.49 -31.15
C GLY A 246 -3.72 18.87 -32.54
N SER A 247 -4.69 19.11 -33.42
CA SER A 247 -4.66 19.12 -34.89
C SER A 247 -3.59 18.30 -35.64
N SER A 248 -4.10 17.35 -36.43
CA SER A 248 -3.62 16.91 -37.74
C SER A 248 -2.34 17.58 -38.31
N GLU A 249 -1.29 16.79 -38.45
CA GLU A 249 -0.43 16.66 -39.63
C GLU A 249 0.58 15.53 -39.35
N GLU A 250 1.17 14.95 -40.39
CA GLU A 250 2.25 13.97 -40.29
C GLU A 250 3.48 14.66 -39.65
N GLU A 251 3.53 14.72 -38.31
CA GLU A 251 4.63 15.36 -37.59
C GLU A 251 5.74 14.34 -37.32
N ASP A 252 6.98 14.76 -37.63
CA ASP A 252 8.23 14.10 -37.23
C ASP A 252 8.11 13.52 -35.82
N GLU A 253 8.52 12.26 -35.59
CA GLU A 253 8.48 11.62 -34.27
C GLU A 253 9.34 12.43 -33.27
N GLU A 254 8.71 13.42 -32.63
CA GLU A 254 9.32 14.22 -31.59
C GLU A 254 9.39 13.36 -30.32
N TYR A 255 10.59 13.16 -29.80
CA TYR A 255 10.86 12.43 -28.56
C TYR A 255 11.06 13.45 -27.42
N PRO A 256 9.99 14.01 -26.82
CA PRO A 256 10.15 14.98 -25.74
C PRO A 256 10.90 14.37 -24.56
N SER A 257 11.74 15.17 -23.90
CA SER A 257 12.51 14.74 -22.73
C SER A 257 11.65 14.51 -21.48
N THR A 258 10.41 14.98 -21.47
CA THR A 258 9.46 14.85 -20.36
C THR A 258 8.08 14.48 -20.90
N ILE A 259 7.46 13.43 -20.35
CA ILE A 259 6.11 13.00 -20.71
C ILE A 259 5.18 13.18 -19.52
N ARG A 260 4.05 13.85 -19.78
CA ARG A 260 2.94 13.92 -18.82
C ARG A 260 2.00 12.75 -19.03
N LEU A 261 1.91 11.89 -18.03
CA LEU A 261 1.08 10.70 -18.08
C LEU A 261 -0.38 11.03 -17.80
N ARG A 262 -1.26 10.38 -18.56
CA ARG A 262 -2.70 10.34 -18.32
C ARG A 262 -3.01 9.24 -17.32
N THR A 263 -4.11 9.39 -16.58
CA THR A 263 -4.57 8.37 -15.63
C THR A 263 -4.83 7.05 -16.33
N LEU A 264 -4.25 5.97 -15.80
CA LEU A 264 -4.43 4.60 -16.26
C LEU A 264 -5.49 3.93 -15.39
N ASN A 265 -6.59 3.51 -15.99
CA ASN A 265 -7.69 2.88 -15.27
C ASN A 265 -7.51 1.36 -15.26
N HIS A 266 -7.56 0.73 -14.08
CA HIS A 266 -7.46 -0.72 -13.95
C HIS A 266 -8.41 -1.27 -12.88
N LEU A 267 -9.11 -2.34 -13.21
CA LEU A 267 -9.86 -3.18 -12.28
C LEU A 267 -9.10 -4.50 -12.10
N VAL A 268 -8.92 -4.95 -10.86
CA VAL A 268 -8.30 -6.24 -10.55
C VAL A 268 -9.25 -7.06 -9.69
N PHE A 269 -9.63 -8.24 -10.18
CA PHE A 269 -10.33 -9.22 -9.37
C PHE A 269 -9.32 -10.10 -8.64
N VAL A 270 -9.44 -10.19 -7.32
CA VAL A 270 -8.57 -11.00 -6.46
C VAL A 270 -9.35 -12.23 -6.01
N ILE A 271 -8.90 -13.41 -6.44
CA ILE A 271 -9.56 -14.70 -6.18
C ILE A 271 -8.66 -15.50 -5.24
N HIS A 272 -9.21 -15.88 -4.09
CA HIS A 272 -8.46 -16.61 -3.07
C HIS A 272 -8.30 -18.10 -3.41
N GLY A 273 -7.36 -18.74 -2.70
CA GLY A 273 -7.05 -20.15 -2.75
C GLY A 273 -7.93 -21.03 -1.87
N ILE A 274 -7.31 -22.06 -1.29
CA ILE A 274 -7.83 -22.90 -0.20
C ILE A 274 -7.38 -22.34 1.16
N GLY A 275 -8.14 -22.61 2.23
CA GLY A 275 -7.87 -22.14 3.59
C GLY A 275 -8.89 -21.13 4.13
N GLN A 276 -8.49 -20.33 5.12
CA GLN A 276 -9.37 -19.31 5.71
C GLN A 276 -9.38 -18.04 4.85
N HIS A 277 -10.59 -17.60 4.46
CA HIS A 277 -10.79 -16.51 3.48
C HIS A 277 -11.77 -15.44 3.98
N ILE A 278 -11.89 -15.30 5.31
CA ILE A 278 -12.77 -14.31 5.92
C ILE A 278 -12.39 -12.88 5.49
N ASP A 279 -11.12 -12.64 5.20
CA ASP A 279 -10.56 -11.37 4.70
C ASP A 279 -10.83 -11.10 3.20
N PHE A 280 -11.51 -12.01 2.50
CA PHE A 280 -12.00 -11.82 1.13
C PHE A 280 -13.45 -11.38 1.06
N ARG A 281 -14.16 -11.37 2.19
CA ARG A 281 -15.56 -10.92 2.24
C ARG A 281 -15.62 -9.41 2.23
N ASP A 282 -16.50 -8.88 1.39
CA ASP A 282 -16.72 -7.44 1.33
C ASP A 282 -17.25 -6.94 2.69
N GLY A 283 -16.47 -6.11 3.37
CA GLY A 283 -16.84 -5.53 4.67
C GLY A 283 -16.58 -6.41 5.91
N GLU A 284 -15.86 -7.54 5.82
CA GLU A 284 -15.35 -8.28 6.98
C GLU A 284 -13.86 -8.03 7.20
N PHE A 285 -13.50 -7.63 8.42
CA PHE A 285 -12.13 -7.35 8.84
C PHE A 285 -11.77 -8.26 10.01
N LYS A 286 -11.64 -9.57 9.75
CA LYS A 286 -11.18 -10.53 10.76
C LYS A 286 -9.83 -11.11 10.35
N SER A 287 -8.93 -11.17 11.32
CA SER A 287 -7.66 -11.89 11.24
C SER A 287 -7.87 -13.42 11.22
N TRP A 288 -6.79 -14.16 10.94
CA TRP A 288 -6.74 -15.64 11.00
C TRP A 288 -7.24 -16.24 12.33
N ASN A 289 -7.24 -15.47 13.42
CA ASN A 289 -7.70 -15.91 14.75
C ASN A 289 -9.10 -15.41 15.13
N GLY A 290 -9.85 -14.78 14.20
CA GLY A 290 -11.22 -14.31 14.42
C GLY A 290 -11.34 -12.98 15.19
N GLU A 291 -10.22 -12.32 15.48
CA GLU A 291 -10.22 -10.95 16.04
C GLU A 291 -10.52 -9.91 14.96
N THR A 292 -11.19 -8.81 15.33
CA THR A 292 -11.47 -7.72 14.39
C THR A 292 -10.21 -6.87 14.20
N GLY A 293 -9.63 -6.89 12.99
CA GLY A 293 -8.35 -6.22 12.68
C GLY A 293 -7.82 -6.48 11.26
N VAL A 294 -6.78 -5.71 10.89
CA VAL A 294 -6.13 -5.64 9.55
C VAL A 294 -5.20 -6.84 9.26
N GLU A 295 -5.26 -7.92 10.03
CA GLU A 295 -4.30 -9.04 9.97
C GLU A 295 -4.76 -10.18 9.03
N GLY A 296 -5.39 -9.83 7.91
CA GLY A 296 -5.69 -10.75 6.81
C GLY A 296 -4.66 -10.64 5.70
N GLY A 297 -4.33 -11.76 5.03
CA GLY A 297 -3.38 -11.79 3.92
C GLY A 297 -3.77 -10.88 2.76
N ASN A 298 -5.07 -10.80 2.45
CA ASN A 298 -5.61 -9.93 1.42
C ASN A 298 -5.47 -8.44 1.76
N HIS A 299 -5.75 -8.06 3.02
CA HIS A 299 -5.62 -6.67 3.45
C HIS A 299 -4.17 -6.19 3.42
N ALA A 300 -3.25 -7.00 3.96
CA ALA A 300 -1.83 -6.69 3.91
C ALA A 300 -1.32 -6.56 2.48
N PHE A 301 -1.73 -7.47 1.59
CA PHE A 301 -1.43 -7.42 0.16
C PHE A 301 -1.90 -6.09 -0.48
N ARG A 302 -3.15 -5.70 -0.25
CA ARG A 302 -3.74 -4.46 -0.78
C ARG A 302 -3.06 -3.21 -0.20
N ASP A 303 -2.69 -3.24 1.08
CA ASP A 303 -1.94 -2.17 1.74
C ASP A 303 -0.53 -2.01 1.15
N MET A 304 0.15 -3.12 0.81
CA MET A 304 1.44 -3.09 0.11
C MET A 304 1.30 -2.49 -1.30
N PHE A 305 0.25 -2.85 -2.05
CA PHE A 305 -0.05 -2.21 -3.34
C PHE A 305 -0.22 -0.70 -3.21
N ARG A 306 -1.06 -0.25 -2.27
CA ARG A 306 -1.25 1.19 -2.01
C ARG A 306 0.08 1.86 -1.68
N THR A 307 0.82 1.31 -0.73
CA THR A 307 2.09 1.90 -0.26
C THR A 307 3.11 2.00 -1.40
N MET A 308 3.21 0.97 -2.24
CA MET A 308 4.12 0.97 -3.38
C MET A 308 3.70 1.97 -4.46
N LEU A 309 2.40 2.14 -4.71
CA LEU A 309 1.85 3.16 -5.63
C LEU A 309 2.07 4.60 -5.13
N GLU A 310 2.01 4.82 -3.81
CA GLU A 310 2.22 6.13 -3.18
C GLU A 310 3.70 6.51 -3.06
N THR A 311 4.61 5.53 -3.07
CA THR A 311 6.05 5.76 -2.86
C THR A 311 6.86 5.58 -4.15
N THR A 312 6.95 4.35 -4.66
CA THR A 312 7.83 3.97 -5.79
C THR A 312 7.23 4.37 -7.13
N PHE A 313 5.90 4.25 -7.27
CA PHE A 313 5.18 4.57 -8.50
C PHE A 313 4.40 5.89 -8.40
N GLN A 314 4.84 6.81 -7.55
CA GLN A 314 4.18 8.11 -7.32
C GLN A 314 4.04 8.96 -8.60
N ASP A 315 4.91 8.73 -9.61
CA ASP A 315 4.87 9.44 -10.90
C ASP A 315 3.92 8.78 -11.92
N ILE A 316 3.45 7.56 -11.66
CA ILE A 316 2.56 6.81 -12.55
C ILE A 316 1.11 6.98 -12.04
N PRO A 317 0.21 7.65 -12.78
CA PRO A 317 -1.17 7.88 -12.34
C PRO A 317 -2.05 6.63 -12.56
N LEU A 318 -1.78 5.53 -11.84
CA LEU A 318 -2.59 4.32 -11.88
C LEU A 318 -3.81 4.44 -10.95
N ALA A 319 -5.00 4.51 -11.56
CA ALA A 319 -6.30 4.41 -10.90
C ALA A 319 -6.71 2.94 -10.79
N LEU A 320 -6.35 2.30 -9.68
CA LEU A 320 -6.56 0.88 -9.42
C LEU A 320 -7.76 0.65 -8.49
N GLU A 321 -8.74 -0.13 -8.94
CA GLU A 321 -9.81 -0.72 -8.11
C GLU A 321 -9.51 -2.21 -7.95
N MET A 322 -9.54 -2.71 -6.71
CA MET A 322 -9.41 -4.15 -6.45
C MET A 322 -10.69 -4.70 -5.82
N GLN A 323 -11.21 -5.82 -6.33
CA GLN A 323 -12.42 -6.46 -5.82
C GLN A 323 -12.17 -7.93 -5.54
N SER A 324 -12.57 -8.40 -4.35
CA SER A 324 -12.38 -9.78 -3.93
C SER A 324 -13.51 -10.68 -4.42
N ILE A 325 -13.20 -11.94 -4.69
CA ILE A 325 -14.15 -13.01 -5.01
C ILE A 325 -14.05 -14.07 -3.92
N GLU A 326 -15.15 -14.32 -3.22
CA GLU A 326 -15.23 -15.28 -2.12
C GLU A 326 -16.20 -16.40 -2.51
N TRP A 327 -15.67 -17.59 -2.80
CA TRP A 327 -16.48 -18.71 -3.29
C TRP A 327 -16.67 -19.82 -2.25
N HIS A 328 -15.90 -19.78 -1.16
CA HIS A 328 -15.85 -20.86 -0.19
C HIS A 328 -17.17 -20.97 0.57
N GLU A 329 -17.78 -19.86 1.01
CA GLU A 329 -19.07 -19.93 1.70
C GLU A 329 -20.21 -20.46 0.82
N ASP A 330 -20.24 -20.05 -0.45
CA ASP A 330 -21.26 -20.47 -1.42
C ASP A 330 -21.27 -22.00 -1.63
N LEU A 331 -20.12 -22.65 -1.43
CA LEU A 331 -20.03 -24.10 -1.39
C LEU A 331 -20.45 -24.66 -0.02
N HIS A 332 -19.88 -24.15 1.06
CA HIS A 332 -19.96 -24.78 2.38
C HIS A 332 -21.31 -24.58 3.10
N GLU A 333 -21.84 -23.35 3.12
CA GLU A 333 -23.10 -23.05 3.84
C GLU A 333 -24.33 -23.77 3.23
N PRO A 334 -24.56 -23.73 1.89
CA PRO A 334 -25.79 -24.30 1.32
C PRO A 334 -25.75 -25.83 1.24
N THR A 335 -24.58 -26.42 1.07
CA THR A 335 -24.45 -27.88 0.91
C THR A 335 -24.34 -28.61 2.25
N GLY A 336 -23.89 -27.92 3.31
CA GLY A 336 -23.66 -28.50 4.62
C GLY A 336 -22.57 -29.57 4.64
N VAL A 337 -21.66 -29.55 3.67
CA VAL A 337 -20.56 -30.53 3.55
C VAL A 337 -19.70 -30.58 4.80
N ASP A 338 -19.53 -29.46 5.51
CA ASP A 338 -18.80 -29.41 6.78
C ASP A 338 -19.44 -30.25 7.87
N ASN A 339 -20.76 -30.19 8.01
CA ASN A 339 -21.48 -30.98 9.01
C ASN A 339 -21.36 -32.48 8.71
N ILE A 340 -21.33 -32.84 7.43
CA ILE A 340 -21.14 -34.23 6.98
C ILE A 340 -19.70 -34.66 7.24
N PHE A 341 -18.72 -33.80 6.97
CA PHE A 341 -17.31 -34.05 7.26
C PHE A 341 -17.08 -34.30 8.76
N ASP A 342 -17.69 -33.47 9.62
CA ASP A 342 -17.61 -33.61 11.07
C ASP A 342 -18.27 -34.92 11.55
N LEU A 343 -19.35 -35.35 10.89
CA LEU A 343 -20.05 -36.60 11.21
C LEU A 343 -19.22 -37.85 10.86
N ILE A 344 -18.51 -37.83 9.74
CA ILE A 344 -17.68 -38.97 9.29
C ILE A 344 -16.27 -38.95 9.88
N SER A 345 -15.89 -37.84 10.52
CA SER A 345 -14.61 -37.72 11.19
C SER A 345 -14.56 -38.67 12.39
N PRO A 346 -13.54 -39.56 12.49
CA PRO A 346 -13.40 -40.44 13.65
C PRO A 346 -13.23 -39.66 14.98
N GLU A 347 -12.94 -40.31 16.10
CA GLU A 347 -12.44 -39.59 17.30
C GLU A 347 -10.90 -39.43 17.22
N GLY A 348 -10.34 -38.33 17.74
CA GLY A 348 -8.89 -38.05 17.78
C GLY A 348 -8.31 -37.17 16.64
N ALA A 349 -7.15 -36.53 16.88
CA ALA A 349 -6.39 -35.69 15.94
C ALA A 349 -7.19 -34.56 15.26
N SER A 350 -7.95 -33.79 16.04
CA SER A 350 -8.81 -32.69 15.56
C SER A 350 -8.06 -31.67 14.70
N ALA A 351 -6.83 -31.30 15.07
CA ALA A 351 -6.05 -30.30 14.34
C ALA A 351 -5.74 -30.71 12.88
N ILE A 352 -5.34 -31.97 12.65
CA ILE A 352 -5.04 -32.47 11.28
C ILE A 352 -6.33 -32.55 10.45
N ARG A 353 -7.45 -32.86 11.09
CA ARG A 353 -8.73 -33.00 10.40
C ARG A 353 -9.37 -31.68 10.06
N GLU A 354 -9.23 -30.69 10.95
CA GLU A 354 -9.58 -29.30 10.65
C GLU A 354 -8.75 -28.80 9.47
N PHE A 355 -7.42 -29.03 9.48
CA PHE A 355 -6.57 -28.69 8.34
C PHE A 355 -7.03 -29.37 7.04
N ASN A 356 -7.35 -30.67 7.06
CA ASN A 356 -7.86 -31.37 5.88
C ASN A 356 -9.19 -30.80 5.40
N LYS A 357 -10.08 -30.45 6.32
CA LYS A 357 -11.40 -29.84 6.05
C LYS A 357 -11.25 -28.48 5.38
N GLU A 358 -10.41 -27.61 5.93
CA GLU A 358 -10.21 -26.24 5.44
C GLU A 358 -9.30 -26.14 4.19
N THR A 359 -8.48 -27.17 3.91
CA THR A 359 -7.43 -27.07 2.88
C THR A 359 -7.57 -28.14 1.79
N PHE A 360 -7.56 -29.43 2.14
CA PHE A 360 -7.47 -30.51 1.16
C PHE A 360 -8.81 -30.82 0.49
N MET A 361 -9.90 -30.76 1.26
CA MET A 361 -11.24 -31.14 0.78
C MET A 361 -11.75 -30.21 -0.33
N ASP A 362 -11.41 -28.93 -0.30
CA ASP A 362 -11.80 -27.96 -1.32
C ASP A 362 -11.30 -28.34 -2.72
N VAL A 363 -10.09 -28.90 -2.81
CA VAL A 363 -9.55 -29.43 -4.07
C VAL A 363 -10.40 -30.61 -4.56
N LEU A 364 -10.78 -31.51 -3.66
CA LEU A 364 -11.62 -32.67 -4.00
C LEU A 364 -13.04 -32.26 -4.39
N TYR A 365 -13.60 -31.26 -3.72
CA TYR A 365 -14.89 -30.68 -4.08
C TYR A 365 -14.81 -30.05 -5.48
N TYR A 366 -13.76 -29.28 -5.78
CA TYR A 366 -13.61 -28.71 -7.11
C TYR A 366 -13.47 -29.77 -8.22
N LEU A 367 -12.79 -30.88 -7.94
CA LEU A 367 -12.67 -32.00 -8.87
C LEU A 367 -13.97 -32.82 -9.04
N SER A 368 -14.91 -32.71 -8.11
CA SER A 368 -16.21 -33.36 -8.20
C SER A 368 -17.13 -32.60 -9.17
N PRO A 369 -17.80 -33.27 -10.13
CA PRO A 369 -18.70 -32.60 -11.07
C PRO A 369 -19.77 -31.74 -10.41
N ARG A 370 -20.37 -32.22 -9.31
CA ARG A 370 -21.45 -31.52 -8.63
C ARG A 370 -20.96 -30.27 -7.90
N TYR A 371 -19.89 -30.39 -7.12
CA TYR A 371 -19.39 -29.27 -6.31
C TYR A 371 -18.54 -28.31 -7.16
N GLY A 372 -17.76 -28.82 -8.11
CA GLY A 372 -17.07 -28.04 -9.13
C GLY A 372 -18.01 -27.14 -9.93
N GLN A 373 -19.21 -27.62 -10.30
CA GLN A 373 -20.21 -26.77 -10.94
C GLN A 373 -20.63 -25.59 -10.06
N LEU A 374 -20.91 -25.83 -8.76
CA LEU A 374 -21.29 -24.77 -7.83
C LEU A 374 -20.18 -23.71 -7.69
N ILE A 375 -18.93 -24.15 -7.59
CA ILE A 375 -17.77 -23.25 -7.47
C ILE A 375 -17.59 -22.42 -8.76
N VAL A 376 -17.65 -23.06 -9.93
CA VAL A 376 -17.53 -22.37 -11.23
C VAL A 376 -18.66 -21.35 -11.41
N ASP A 377 -19.90 -21.74 -11.10
CA ASP A 377 -21.05 -20.84 -11.20
C ASP A 377 -20.93 -19.66 -10.24
N SER A 378 -20.58 -19.92 -8.97
CA SER A 378 -20.36 -18.88 -7.95
C SER A 378 -19.29 -17.87 -8.39
N VAL A 379 -18.08 -18.33 -8.71
CA VAL A 379 -16.97 -17.45 -9.13
C VAL A 379 -17.31 -16.66 -10.39
N THR A 380 -17.88 -17.33 -11.40
CA THR A 380 -18.24 -16.68 -12.68
C THR A 380 -19.35 -15.64 -12.47
N GLN A 381 -20.36 -15.97 -11.67
CA GLN A 381 -21.46 -15.07 -11.36
C GLN A 381 -20.96 -13.84 -10.60
N GLN A 382 -20.15 -14.01 -9.56
CA GLN A 382 -19.59 -12.90 -8.80
C GLN A 382 -18.73 -11.99 -9.67
N LEU A 383 -17.85 -12.54 -10.52
CA LEU A 383 -17.03 -11.76 -11.44
C LEU A 383 -17.89 -10.90 -12.38
N ASN A 384 -18.92 -11.48 -13.00
CA ASN A 384 -19.81 -10.77 -13.92
C ASN A 384 -20.70 -9.75 -13.21
N ASP A 385 -21.26 -10.10 -12.05
CA ASP A 385 -22.12 -9.20 -11.26
C ASP A 385 -21.33 -8.00 -10.75
N LYS A 386 -20.14 -8.22 -10.17
CA LYS A 386 -19.27 -7.15 -9.69
C LYS A 386 -18.75 -6.28 -10.84
N TYR A 387 -18.42 -6.87 -12.01
CA TYR A 387 -18.10 -6.10 -13.22
C TYR A 387 -19.27 -5.22 -13.69
N ARG A 388 -20.49 -5.76 -13.73
CA ARG A 388 -21.69 -5.02 -14.17
C ARG A 388 -22.02 -3.86 -13.23
N VAL A 389 -21.91 -4.10 -11.91
CA VAL A 389 -22.03 -3.06 -10.88
C VAL A 389 -20.96 -2.00 -11.10
N PHE A 390 -19.69 -2.39 -11.24
CA PHE A 390 -18.57 -1.49 -11.48
C PHE A 390 -18.76 -0.62 -12.73
N MET A 391 -19.24 -1.18 -13.84
CA MET A 391 -19.48 -0.43 -15.08
C MET A 391 -20.66 0.55 -14.97
N LYS A 392 -21.72 0.18 -14.24
CA LYS A 392 -22.84 1.09 -13.92
C LYS A 392 -22.37 2.27 -13.07
N GLU A 393 -21.40 2.00 -12.22
CA GLU A 393 -20.78 2.91 -11.27
C GLU A 393 -19.70 3.82 -11.85
N HIS A 394 -19.09 3.40 -12.97
CA HIS A 394 -18.05 4.14 -13.68
C HIS A 394 -18.45 4.33 -15.16
N PRO A 395 -19.47 5.17 -15.46
CA PRO A 395 -19.91 5.36 -16.85
C PRO A 395 -18.78 5.90 -17.73
N GLY A 396 -18.58 5.26 -18.89
CA GLY A 396 -17.51 5.64 -19.83
C GLY A 396 -16.11 5.20 -19.41
N TRP A 397 -16.00 4.27 -18.46
CA TRP A 397 -14.72 3.65 -18.08
C TRP A 397 -14.11 2.89 -19.25
N ASP A 398 -12.85 3.21 -19.55
CA ASP A 398 -12.07 2.70 -20.69
C ASP A 398 -10.82 1.90 -20.26
N GLY A 399 -10.82 1.43 -19.01
CA GLY A 399 -9.69 0.73 -18.41
C GLY A 399 -9.56 -0.74 -18.80
N LYS A 400 -8.64 -1.42 -18.11
CA LYS A 400 -8.34 -2.85 -18.28
C LYS A 400 -8.76 -3.66 -17.07
N VAL A 401 -9.12 -4.93 -17.28
CA VAL A 401 -9.48 -5.86 -16.21
C VAL A 401 -8.40 -6.93 -16.11
N SER A 402 -7.91 -7.19 -14.90
CA SER A 402 -6.96 -8.28 -14.63
C SER A 402 -7.52 -9.19 -13.54
N ILE A 403 -7.09 -10.45 -13.55
CA ILE A 403 -7.40 -11.44 -12.53
C ILE A 403 -6.10 -11.79 -11.81
N PHE A 404 -6.08 -11.60 -10.49
CA PHE A 404 -5.04 -12.10 -9.61
C PHE A 404 -5.63 -13.26 -8.81
N ALA A 405 -5.16 -14.48 -9.05
CA ALA A 405 -5.73 -15.67 -8.44
C ALA A 405 -4.64 -16.49 -7.75
N HIS A 406 -4.88 -16.83 -6.48
CA HIS A 406 -3.96 -17.61 -5.67
C HIS A 406 -4.38 -19.07 -5.59
N SER A 407 -3.43 -20.00 -5.63
CA SER A 407 -3.66 -21.42 -5.36
C SER A 407 -4.83 -22.01 -6.16
N LEU A 408 -5.81 -22.68 -5.52
CA LEU A 408 -6.99 -23.24 -6.19
C LEU A 408 -7.79 -22.20 -7.00
N GLY A 409 -7.83 -20.94 -6.55
CA GLY A 409 -8.42 -19.83 -7.31
C GLY A 409 -7.80 -19.67 -8.70
N SER A 410 -6.49 -19.94 -8.84
CA SER A 410 -5.82 -19.91 -10.14
C SER A 410 -6.24 -21.06 -11.05
N MET A 411 -6.52 -22.25 -10.50
CA MET A 411 -7.06 -23.35 -11.28
C MET A 411 -8.50 -23.07 -11.73
N ILE A 412 -9.34 -22.53 -10.83
CA ILE A 412 -10.71 -22.12 -11.16
C ILE A 412 -10.71 -21.09 -12.27
N SER A 413 -9.86 -20.06 -12.16
CA SER A 413 -9.71 -19.01 -13.17
C SER A 413 -9.19 -19.56 -14.50
N TYR A 414 -8.20 -20.47 -14.47
CA TYR A 414 -7.67 -21.11 -15.66
C TYR A 414 -8.75 -21.90 -16.40
N ASP A 415 -9.57 -22.69 -15.68
CA ASP A 415 -10.65 -23.45 -16.31
C ASP A 415 -11.72 -22.52 -16.88
N ILE A 416 -12.14 -21.47 -16.16
CA ILE A 416 -13.08 -20.45 -16.68
C ILE A 416 -12.55 -19.79 -17.96
N LEU A 417 -11.25 -19.49 -18.02
CA LEU A 417 -10.65 -18.79 -19.15
C LEU A 417 -10.29 -19.71 -20.34
N THR A 418 -10.15 -21.02 -20.14
CA THR A 418 -9.80 -21.96 -21.21
C THR A 418 -11.01 -22.62 -21.88
N HIS A 419 -12.19 -22.50 -21.27
CA HIS A 419 -13.46 -22.97 -21.83
C HIS A 419 -14.24 -21.83 -22.46
N LYS A 420 -14.92 -22.10 -23.58
CA LYS A 420 -15.80 -21.12 -24.22
C LYS A 420 -17.08 -20.93 -23.38
N PRO A 421 -17.72 -19.76 -23.46
CA PRO A 421 -19.04 -19.57 -22.86
C PRO A 421 -20.03 -20.65 -23.34
N GLY A 422 -20.63 -21.37 -22.40
CA GLY A 422 -21.55 -22.48 -22.66
C GLY A 422 -20.88 -23.85 -22.89
N GLU A 423 -19.55 -23.95 -22.85
CA GLU A 423 -18.83 -25.22 -23.03
C GLU A 423 -19.02 -26.13 -21.81
N VAL A 424 -19.13 -27.44 -22.05
CA VAL A 424 -19.21 -28.47 -21.01
C VAL A 424 -17.94 -29.31 -21.08
N ALA A 425 -17.19 -29.36 -19.99
CA ALA A 425 -15.97 -30.15 -19.88
C ALA A 425 -16.27 -31.66 -19.83
N SER A 426 -15.22 -32.48 -20.00
CA SER A 426 -15.30 -33.94 -19.99
C SER A 426 -15.85 -34.53 -18.69
N ASN A 427 -15.65 -33.83 -17.57
CA ASN A 427 -16.19 -34.18 -16.26
C ASN A 427 -17.66 -33.74 -16.06
N GLY A 428 -18.28 -33.09 -17.04
CA GLY A 428 -19.67 -32.64 -17.01
C GLY A 428 -19.90 -31.24 -16.44
N VAL A 429 -18.84 -30.51 -16.06
CA VAL A 429 -18.95 -29.11 -15.59
C VAL A 429 -19.18 -28.17 -16.77
N HIS A 430 -20.20 -27.32 -16.67
CA HIS A 430 -20.57 -26.29 -17.62
C HIS A 430 -19.95 -24.93 -17.23
N PHE A 431 -19.39 -24.22 -18.20
CA PHE A 431 -18.72 -22.94 -18.01
C PHE A 431 -19.54 -21.78 -18.59
N PRO A 432 -20.11 -20.88 -17.76
CA PRO A 432 -20.95 -19.79 -18.26
C PRO A 432 -20.18 -18.72 -19.07
N GLY A 433 -18.91 -18.51 -18.76
CA GLY A 433 -18.05 -17.50 -19.40
C GLY A 433 -18.14 -16.10 -18.77
N LEU A 434 -17.14 -15.26 -19.07
CA LEU A 434 -17.04 -13.89 -18.56
C LEU A 434 -17.63 -12.86 -19.53
N GLU A 435 -18.23 -11.80 -18.99
CA GLU A 435 -18.82 -10.67 -19.74
C GLU A 435 -17.79 -9.61 -20.16
N PHE A 436 -16.50 -9.81 -19.83
CA PHE A 436 -15.42 -8.87 -20.07
C PHE A 436 -14.13 -9.56 -20.52
N GLU A 437 -13.27 -8.81 -21.22
CA GLU A 437 -11.95 -9.28 -21.62
C GLU A 437 -10.94 -9.13 -20.49
N VAL A 438 -10.13 -10.17 -20.27
CA VAL A 438 -9.05 -10.18 -19.28
C VAL A 438 -7.73 -9.77 -19.94
N ASP A 439 -7.14 -8.66 -19.49
CA ASP A 439 -5.84 -8.19 -19.95
C ASP A 439 -4.71 -9.03 -19.35
N ASN A 440 -4.69 -9.19 -18.02
CA ASN A 440 -3.67 -10.00 -17.35
C ASN A 440 -4.30 -11.04 -16.43
N PHE A 441 -3.82 -12.28 -16.51
CA PHE A 441 -4.12 -13.33 -15.56
C PHE A 441 -2.85 -13.69 -14.80
N PHE A 442 -2.83 -13.44 -13.49
CA PHE A 442 -1.76 -13.82 -12.58
C PHE A 442 -2.19 -15.05 -11.78
N GLY A 443 -1.67 -16.23 -12.17
CA GLY A 443 -1.78 -17.43 -11.37
C GLY A 443 -0.61 -17.49 -10.38
N VAL A 444 -0.89 -17.33 -9.09
CA VAL A 444 0.14 -17.21 -8.06
C VAL A 444 0.06 -18.37 -7.07
N GLY A 445 1.18 -19.02 -6.77
CA GLY A 445 1.16 -20.31 -6.08
C GLY A 445 0.36 -21.35 -6.85
N SER A 446 0.44 -21.32 -8.18
CA SER A 446 -0.55 -21.95 -9.06
C SER A 446 -0.34 -23.46 -9.22
N PRO A 447 -1.36 -24.29 -8.91
CA PRO A 447 -1.31 -25.73 -9.13
C PRO A 447 -1.70 -26.14 -10.56
N VAL A 448 -1.90 -25.20 -11.49
CA VAL A 448 -2.34 -25.50 -12.86
C VAL A 448 -1.47 -26.57 -13.52
N GLY A 449 -0.15 -26.44 -13.44
CA GLY A 449 0.77 -27.40 -14.07
C GLY A 449 0.58 -28.84 -13.59
N VAL A 450 0.42 -29.05 -12.27
CA VAL A 450 0.22 -30.39 -11.71
C VAL A 450 -1.21 -30.88 -11.85
N MET A 451 -2.20 -30.00 -11.82
CA MET A 451 -3.62 -30.36 -11.92
C MET A 451 -3.99 -30.80 -13.34
N VAL A 452 -3.49 -30.11 -14.37
CA VAL A 452 -3.67 -30.50 -15.78
C VAL A 452 -3.03 -31.88 -16.04
N LEU A 453 -1.88 -32.16 -15.43
CA LEU A 453 -1.27 -33.49 -15.44
C LEU A 453 -2.17 -34.53 -14.73
N ALA A 454 -2.58 -34.25 -13.49
CA ALA A 454 -3.31 -35.19 -12.64
C ALA A 454 -4.72 -35.55 -13.17
N ARG A 455 -5.36 -34.62 -13.89
CA ARG A 455 -6.66 -34.83 -14.53
C ARG A 455 -6.59 -35.64 -15.83
N GLY A 456 -5.39 -35.83 -16.38
CA GLY A 456 -5.20 -36.46 -17.68
C GLY A 456 -5.55 -35.54 -18.85
N ASP A 457 -5.45 -34.22 -18.67
CA ASP A 457 -5.73 -33.24 -19.73
C ASP A 457 -4.57 -33.14 -20.75
N LEU A 458 -3.39 -33.67 -20.38
CA LEU A 458 -2.21 -33.74 -21.25
C LEU A 458 -2.31 -34.91 -22.22
N ASN A 459 -1.85 -34.71 -23.46
CA ASN A 459 -1.74 -35.80 -24.42
C ASN A 459 -0.48 -36.64 -24.12
N ILE A 460 -0.68 -37.85 -23.61
CA ILE A 460 0.40 -38.79 -23.27
C ILE A 460 0.11 -40.11 -23.98
N ASP A 461 0.88 -40.42 -25.02
CA ASP A 461 0.76 -41.63 -25.83
C ASP A 461 2.05 -42.47 -25.68
N ASP A 462 1.92 -43.76 -25.35
CA ASP A 462 3.06 -44.68 -25.16
C ASP A 462 4.17 -44.18 -24.21
N GLY A 463 3.81 -43.32 -23.25
CA GLY A 463 4.74 -42.72 -22.28
C GLY A 463 5.46 -41.46 -22.80
N GLU A 464 5.16 -41.01 -24.02
CA GLU A 464 5.64 -39.76 -24.58
C GLU A 464 4.59 -38.64 -24.43
N PHE A 465 5.00 -37.54 -23.82
CA PHE A 465 4.18 -36.35 -23.65
C PHE A 465 4.24 -35.45 -24.89
N THR A 466 3.09 -35.08 -25.44
CA THR A 466 3.00 -34.04 -26.49
C THR A 466 2.61 -32.69 -25.87
N PRO A 467 3.47 -31.65 -25.96
CA PRO A 467 3.18 -30.32 -25.41
C PRO A 467 2.04 -29.63 -26.16
N GLY A 468 1.24 -28.83 -25.44
CA GLY A 468 0.10 -28.10 -26.02
C GLY A 468 -1.10 -27.96 -25.09
N ILE A 469 -0.90 -27.39 -23.89
CA ILE A 469 -2.03 -27.06 -23.01
C ILE A 469 -2.93 -25.98 -23.62
N LYS A 470 -4.20 -25.95 -23.22
CA LYS A 470 -5.13 -24.87 -23.59
C LYS A 470 -4.64 -23.55 -22.97
N MET A 471 -4.44 -22.52 -23.79
CA MET A 471 -4.09 -21.20 -23.25
C MET A 471 -5.34 -20.46 -22.77
N PRO A 472 -5.32 -19.84 -21.58
CA PRO A 472 -6.45 -19.06 -21.08
C PRO A 472 -6.74 -17.87 -22.01
N SER A 473 -8.01 -17.53 -22.17
CA SER A 473 -8.51 -16.41 -22.95
C SER A 473 -8.22 -15.07 -22.25
N CYS A 474 -6.95 -14.68 -22.20
CA CYS A 474 -6.47 -13.39 -21.73
C CYS A 474 -5.33 -12.87 -22.62
N ARG A 475 -5.01 -11.57 -22.53
CA ARG A 475 -3.89 -11.01 -23.31
C ARG A 475 -2.54 -11.51 -22.81
N ARG A 476 -2.34 -11.59 -21.48
CA ARG A 476 -1.13 -12.14 -20.87
C ARG A 476 -1.44 -13.05 -19.68
N TYR A 477 -0.90 -14.25 -19.72
CA TYR A 477 -0.89 -15.21 -18.61
C TYR A 477 0.49 -15.30 -17.97
N PHE A 478 0.54 -15.04 -16.66
CA PHE A 478 1.71 -15.12 -15.79
C PHE A 478 1.51 -16.19 -14.71
N ASN A 479 2.44 -17.12 -14.60
CA ASN A 479 2.49 -18.15 -13.57
C ASN A 479 3.63 -17.82 -12.59
N VAL A 480 3.28 -17.48 -11.35
CA VAL A 480 4.22 -17.06 -10.31
C VAL A 480 4.26 -18.12 -9.21
N TYR A 481 5.45 -18.62 -8.87
CA TYR A 481 5.59 -19.66 -7.85
C TYR A 481 6.85 -19.51 -7.00
N HIS A 482 6.83 -20.10 -5.81
CA HIS A 482 7.97 -20.19 -4.91
C HIS A 482 8.65 -21.56 -5.09
N PRO A 483 10.01 -21.65 -5.12
CA PRO A 483 10.71 -22.89 -5.43
C PRO A 483 10.42 -24.09 -4.52
N ILE A 484 9.99 -23.86 -3.28
CA ILE A 484 9.68 -24.91 -2.29
C ILE A 484 8.17 -25.03 -2.03
N ASP A 485 7.34 -24.31 -2.79
CA ASP A 485 5.90 -24.46 -2.71
C ASP A 485 5.53 -25.86 -3.22
N PRO A 486 4.90 -26.71 -2.39
CA PRO A 486 4.66 -28.11 -2.74
C PRO A 486 3.62 -28.29 -3.84
N ILE A 487 2.80 -27.27 -4.09
CA ILE A 487 1.67 -27.35 -5.03
C ILE A 487 1.81 -26.43 -6.24
N ALA A 488 2.77 -25.50 -6.26
CA ALA A 488 2.95 -24.60 -7.38
C ALA A 488 3.94 -25.16 -8.41
N TYR A 489 3.52 -25.27 -9.68
CA TYR A 489 4.31 -25.91 -10.74
C TYR A 489 4.41 -25.05 -12.01
N ARG A 490 5.47 -25.32 -12.78
CA ARG A 490 5.75 -24.67 -14.06
C ARG A 490 4.73 -25.02 -15.14
N ILE A 491 4.47 -24.08 -16.04
CA ILE A 491 3.58 -24.28 -17.19
C ILE A 491 4.30 -24.17 -18.54
N GLU A 492 5.43 -23.46 -18.63
CA GLU A 492 6.13 -23.30 -19.93
C GLU A 492 6.53 -24.65 -20.57
N PRO A 493 7.01 -25.66 -19.82
CA PRO A 493 7.31 -26.98 -20.38
C PRO A 493 6.09 -27.70 -20.94
N LEU A 494 4.89 -27.39 -20.43
CA LEU A 494 3.62 -27.97 -20.89
C LEU A 494 3.10 -27.28 -22.15
N ILE A 495 3.48 -26.02 -22.37
CA ILE A 495 3.19 -25.27 -23.61
C ILE A 495 4.18 -25.67 -24.70
N LYS A 496 5.48 -25.72 -24.39
CA LYS A 496 6.54 -26.15 -25.28
C LYS A 496 7.60 -26.94 -24.50
N GLN A 497 7.80 -28.20 -24.88
CA GLN A 497 8.71 -29.12 -24.20
C GLN A 497 10.16 -28.60 -24.11
N GLU A 498 10.63 -27.84 -25.11
CA GLU A 498 11.96 -27.21 -25.13
C GLU A 498 12.22 -26.23 -23.97
N MET A 499 11.18 -25.77 -23.28
CA MET A 499 11.29 -24.86 -22.14
C MET A 499 11.67 -25.55 -20.82
N HIS A 500 11.69 -26.89 -20.77
CA HIS A 500 12.07 -27.62 -19.55
C HIS A 500 13.51 -27.30 -19.10
N ASP A 501 14.45 -27.18 -20.05
CA ASP A 501 15.86 -26.84 -19.82
C ASP A 501 16.10 -25.35 -19.56
N LYS A 502 15.06 -24.51 -19.69
CA LYS A 502 15.17 -23.07 -19.45
C LYS A 502 14.73 -22.75 -18.04
N GLU A 503 15.53 -21.97 -17.35
CA GLU A 503 15.18 -21.48 -16.02
C GLU A 503 13.99 -20.50 -16.12
N PRO A 504 13.06 -20.55 -15.15
CA PRO A 504 12.01 -19.53 -15.00
C PRO A 504 12.62 -18.15 -14.76
N VAL A 505 11.85 -17.09 -15.02
CA VAL A 505 12.31 -15.72 -14.76
C VAL A 505 12.26 -15.45 -13.27
N GLN A 506 13.40 -15.13 -12.65
CA GLN A 506 13.40 -14.72 -11.25
C GLN A 506 12.79 -13.32 -11.10
N LEU A 507 11.87 -13.15 -10.15
CA LEU A 507 11.32 -11.83 -9.84
C LEU A 507 12.41 -10.86 -9.34
N MET A 508 12.26 -9.58 -9.73
CA MET A 508 13.10 -8.50 -9.22
C MET A 508 12.82 -8.29 -7.73
N GLN A 509 13.88 -8.13 -6.95
CA GLN A 509 13.75 -7.85 -5.53
C GLN A 509 13.42 -6.39 -5.32
N PHE A 510 12.27 -6.09 -4.74
CA PHE A 510 11.84 -4.72 -4.48
C PHE A 510 12.90 -3.93 -3.71
N SER A 511 13.47 -4.53 -2.65
CA SER A 511 14.54 -3.91 -1.85
C SER A 511 15.78 -3.49 -2.63
N ALA A 512 16.08 -4.16 -3.77
CA ALA A 512 17.23 -3.85 -4.61
C ALA A 512 16.93 -2.75 -5.64
N VAL A 513 15.66 -2.48 -5.92
CA VAL A 513 15.24 -1.57 -6.99
C VAL A 513 14.32 -0.43 -6.51
N LYS A 514 14.04 -0.34 -5.21
CA LYS A 514 13.14 0.66 -4.59
C LYS A 514 13.49 2.13 -4.91
N ASP A 515 14.75 2.41 -5.21
CA ASP A 515 15.26 3.76 -5.48
C ASP A 515 15.38 4.03 -7.00
N GLN A 516 14.97 3.09 -7.85
CA GLN A 516 15.01 3.22 -9.30
C GLN A 516 13.74 3.88 -9.84
N THR A 517 13.91 4.68 -10.90
CA THR A 517 12.77 5.23 -11.66
C THR A 517 12.05 4.14 -12.44
N PHE A 518 10.78 4.37 -12.81
CA PHE A 518 10.02 3.43 -13.63
C PHE A 518 10.72 3.07 -14.95
N GLY A 519 11.39 4.03 -15.60
CA GLY A 519 12.16 3.76 -16.82
C GLY A 519 13.33 2.80 -16.61
N GLN A 520 14.07 2.97 -15.50
CA GLN A 520 15.16 2.06 -15.13
C GLN A 520 14.66 0.67 -14.74
N LEU A 521 13.54 0.61 -14.00
CA LEU A 521 12.87 -0.66 -13.69
C LEU A 521 12.46 -1.40 -14.97
N GLN A 522 11.92 -0.68 -15.94
CA GLN A 522 11.49 -1.24 -17.21
C GLN A 522 12.67 -1.76 -18.05
N GLU A 523 13.77 -1.02 -18.10
CA GLU A 523 15.01 -1.46 -18.77
C GLU A 523 15.59 -2.72 -18.12
N ALA A 524 15.64 -2.77 -16.78
CA ALA A 524 16.06 -3.95 -16.04
C ALA A 524 15.13 -5.15 -16.32
N TRP A 525 13.82 -4.92 -16.42
CA TRP A 525 12.83 -5.94 -16.71
C TRP A 525 12.97 -6.53 -18.12
N GLU A 526 13.23 -5.70 -19.13
CA GLU A 526 13.47 -6.16 -20.50
C GLU A 526 14.72 -7.03 -20.61
N GLY A 527 15.78 -6.68 -19.87
CA GLY A 527 16.98 -7.52 -19.76
C GLY A 527 16.68 -8.92 -19.20
N LEU A 528 15.71 -9.04 -18.29
CA LEU A 528 15.32 -10.32 -17.66
C LEU A 528 14.36 -11.15 -18.51
N THR A 529 13.52 -10.50 -19.33
CA THR A 529 12.36 -11.13 -19.99
C THR A 529 12.44 -11.18 -21.51
N GLY A 530 13.62 -11.00 -22.08
CA GLY A 530 13.85 -11.03 -23.52
C GLY A 530 13.20 -12.25 -24.22
N PRO A 531 12.81 -12.15 -25.49
CA PRO A 531 12.12 -13.23 -26.19
C PRO A 531 12.94 -14.53 -26.20
N VAL A 532 12.32 -15.65 -25.84
CA VAL A 532 12.96 -16.97 -25.78
C VAL A 532 12.11 -17.98 -26.55
N HIS A 533 12.73 -18.76 -27.44
CA HIS A 533 12.13 -19.93 -28.12
C HIS A 533 10.72 -19.70 -28.70
N GLY A 534 10.53 -18.59 -29.43
CA GLY A 534 9.25 -18.28 -30.08
C GLY A 534 8.10 -17.97 -29.12
N PHE A 535 8.38 -17.70 -27.84
CA PHE A 535 7.47 -16.98 -26.96
C PHE A 535 7.67 -15.47 -27.12
N GLN A 536 6.55 -14.74 -27.17
CA GLN A 536 6.57 -13.27 -27.22
C GLN A 536 6.99 -12.67 -25.86
N TYR A 537 6.65 -13.37 -24.77
CA TYR A 537 7.03 -13.03 -23.41
C TYR A 537 7.07 -14.33 -22.56
N ARG A 538 7.73 -14.30 -21.40
CA ARG A 538 7.85 -15.46 -20.51
C ARG A 538 6.59 -15.68 -19.69
N HIS A 539 6.26 -16.93 -19.38
CA HIS A 539 5.08 -17.28 -18.57
C HIS A 539 5.43 -17.66 -17.14
N ASP A 540 6.56 -18.36 -16.93
CA ASP A 540 6.97 -18.86 -15.60
C ASP A 540 7.87 -17.85 -14.89
N TYR A 541 7.45 -17.42 -13.70
CA TYR A 541 8.17 -16.52 -12.81
C TYR A 541 8.37 -17.14 -11.43
N VAL A 542 9.55 -16.97 -10.87
CA VAL A 542 9.94 -17.61 -9.61
C VAL A 542 10.37 -16.59 -8.56
N LEU A 543 9.90 -16.79 -7.32
CA LEU A 543 10.36 -16.03 -6.16
C LEU A 543 11.78 -16.47 -5.78
N ARG A 544 12.57 -15.53 -5.24
CA ARG A 544 13.92 -15.87 -4.78
C ARG A 544 13.86 -16.61 -3.44
N ARG A 545 14.52 -17.77 -3.38
CA ARG A 545 14.68 -18.56 -2.16
C ARG A 545 15.47 -17.80 -1.09
N ARG A 546 15.02 -17.83 0.17
CA ARG A 546 15.76 -17.22 1.30
C ARG A 546 16.88 -18.16 1.76
N LYS A 547 18.04 -17.62 2.17
CA LYS A 547 19.18 -18.44 2.64
C LYS A 547 18.85 -19.35 3.83
N ARG A 548 17.85 -18.99 4.65
CA ARG A 548 17.39 -19.77 5.81
C ARG A 548 16.52 -20.99 5.45
N GLU A 549 16.09 -21.10 4.20
CA GLU A 549 15.23 -22.19 3.71
C GLU A 549 16.03 -23.37 3.14
N GLN A 550 17.35 -23.44 3.35
CA GLN A 550 18.21 -24.55 2.88
C GLN A 550 18.37 -25.64 3.95
N GLY A 551 18.20 -26.92 3.57
CA GLY A 551 18.50 -28.08 4.42
C GLY A 551 17.28 -28.74 5.07
N MET A 552 17.45 -29.39 6.23
CA MET A 552 16.40 -30.16 6.94
C MET A 552 15.12 -29.38 7.29
N MET A 553 15.12 -28.05 7.14
CA MET A 553 13.97 -27.18 7.41
C MET A 553 13.05 -26.96 6.18
N GLU A 554 13.38 -27.54 5.01
CA GLU A 554 12.59 -27.38 3.77
C GLU A 554 11.12 -27.80 3.92
N VAL A 555 10.86 -28.94 4.57
CA VAL A 555 9.48 -29.44 4.77
C VAL A 555 8.69 -28.53 5.71
N ALA A 556 9.33 -27.97 6.74
CA ALA A 556 8.69 -27.06 7.68
C ALA A 556 8.30 -25.72 7.02
N PHE A 557 9.07 -25.25 6.04
CA PHE A 557 8.80 -24.02 5.31
C PHE A 557 7.89 -24.20 4.09
N ALA A 558 7.65 -25.42 3.61
CA ALA A 558 6.83 -25.69 2.44
C ALA A 558 5.41 -25.09 2.55
N ALA A 559 4.73 -25.30 3.68
CA ALA A 559 3.40 -24.72 3.92
C ALA A 559 3.42 -23.18 3.99
N ALA A 560 4.41 -22.60 4.69
CA ALA A 560 4.57 -21.15 4.79
C ALA A 560 4.91 -20.49 3.43
N SER A 561 5.62 -21.22 2.56
CA SER A 561 5.95 -20.71 1.22
C SER A 561 4.72 -20.55 0.34
N HIS A 562 3.69 -21.37 0.54
CA HIS A 562 2.46 -21.32 -0.24
C HIS A 562 1.60 -20.08 0.07
N SER A 563 1.62 -19.57 1.30
CA SER A 563 0.92 -18.32 1.68
C SER A 563 1.78 -17.07 1.52
N SER A 564 3.10 -17.22 1.30
CA SER A 564 4.07 -16.12 1.28
C SER A 564 3.81 -15.04 0.21
N TYR A 565 3.07 -15.37 -0.85
CA TYR A 565 2.79 -14.46 -1.96
C TYR A 565 1.98 -13.22 -1.53
N TRP A 566 1.07 -13.39 -0.57
CA TRP A 566 0.25 -12.30 -0.02
C TRP A 566 1.08 -11.21 0.69
N MET A 567 2.28 -11.58 1.15
CA MET A 567 3.18 -10.70 1.92
C MET A 567 4.47 -10.39 1.15
N SER A 568 4.46 -10.52 -0.19
CA SER A 568 5.64 -10.36 -1.03
C SER A 568 5.63 -9.05 -1.82
N ASP A 569 6.53 -8.12 -1.45
CA ASP A 569 6.73 -6.88 -2.22
C ASP A 569 7.16 -7.17 -3.66
N ASP A 570 7.89 -8.26 -3.89
CA ASP A 570 8.37 -8.65 -5.22
C ASP A 570 7.20 -9.04 -6.14
N VAL A 571 6.17 -9.71 -5.59
CA VAL A 571 4.94 -10.05 -6.32
C VAL A 571 4.11 -8.78 -6.61
N VAL A 572 4.00 -7.87 -5.64
CA VAL A 572 3.31 -6.58 -5.80
C VAL A 572 3.99 -5.75 -6.89
N LEU A 573 5.32 -5.60 -6.81
CA LEU A 573 6.14 -4.88 -7.78
C LEU A 573 5.92 -5.43 -9.19
N PHE A 574 6.07 -6.74 -9.35
CA PHE A 574 5.84 -7.41 -10.62
C PHE A 574 4.46 -7.11 -11.18
N THR A 575 3.41 -7.26 -10.36
CA THR A 575 2.03 -7.04 -10.78
C THR A 575 1.83 -5.59 -11.22
N ILE A 576 2.24 -4.60 -10.43
CA ILE A 576 2.11 -3.17 -10.78
C ILE A 576 2.83 -2.86 -12.09
N MET A 577 4.04 -3.40 -12.30
CA MET A 577 4.75 -3.22 -13.56
C MET A 577 3.95 -3.75 -14.75
N GLN A 578 3.29 -4.91 -14.62
CA GLN A 578 2.44 -5.44 -15.69
C GLN A 578 1.18 -4.60 -15.92
N LEU A 579 0.56 -4.04 -14.87
CA LEU A 579 -0.59 -3.13 -15.00
C LEU A 579 -0.23 -1.80 -15.70
N CYS A 580 1.04 -1.40 -15.65
CA CYS A 580 1.54 -0.15 -16.25
C CYS A 580 1.93 -0.29 -17.73
N GLN A 581 1.48 -1.32 -18.44
CA GLN A 581 1.84 -1.60 -19.83
C GLN A 581 1.71 -0.41 -20.81
N PRO A 582 0.67 0.45 -20.73
CA PRO A 582 0.59 1.61 -21.62
C PRO A 582 1.78 2.59 -21.50
N VAL A 583 2.39 2.67 -20.30
CA VAL A 583 3.62 3.45 -20.07
C VAL A 583 4.80 2.72 -20.70
N VAL A 584 4.88 1.40 -20.51
CA VAL A 584 5.91 0.54 -21.12
C VAL A 584 5.92 0.68 -22.63
N ASP A 585 4.76 0.60 -23.29
CA ASP A 585 4.63 0.77 -24.75
C ASP A 585 5.13 2.15 -25.22
N THR A 586 5.01 3.18 -24.37
CA THR A 586 5.56 4.52 -24.65
C THR A 586 7.08 4.53 -24.52
N LEU A 587 7.62 3.92 -23.46
CA LEU A 587 9.07 3.82 -23.24
C LEU A 587 9.75 2.96 -24.32
N HIS A 588 9.10 1.89 -24.78
CA HIS A 588 9.59 1.04 -25.87
C HIS A 588 9.87 1.80 -27.15
N ARG A 589 9.09 2.85 -27.46
CA ARG A 589 9.35 3.71 -28.63
C ARG A 589 10.68 4.45 -28.48
N TYR A 590 10.95 5.02 -27.30
CA TYR A 590 12.22 5.70 -27.01
C TYR A 590 13.40 4.73 -27.03
N MET A 591 13.24 3.56 -26.42
CA MET A 591 14.27 2.50 -26.41
C MET A 591 14.58 2.00 -27.82
N SER A 592 13.54 1.77 -28.64
CA SER A 592 13.67 1.36 -30.05
C SER A 592 14.35 2.44 -30.89
N ALA A 593 14.06 3.71 -30.64
CA ALA A 593 14.69 4.86 -31.28
C ALA A 593 16.11 5.16 -30.75
N ARG A 594 16.55 4.47 -29.68
CA ARG A 594 17.82 4.69 -28.98
C ARG A 594 17.98 6.13 -28.48
N VAL A 595 16.87 6.72 -28.04
CA VAL A 595 16.83 8.05 -27.40
C VAL A 595 16.78 7.87 -25.89
N SER A 596 17.32 8.83 -25.14
CA SER A 596 17.26 8.82 -23.68
C SER A 596 15.81 8.71 -23.19
N LEU A 597 15.57 7.87 -22.18
CA LEU A 597 14.24 7.71 -21.61
C LEU A 597 13.69 9.05 -21.09
N PRO A 598 12.40 9.33 -21.31
CA PRO A 598 11.80 10.57 -20.88
C PRO A 598 11.58 10.57 -19.37
N LYS A 599 11.64 11.75 -18.75
CA LYS A 599 11.15 11.93 -17.38
C LYS A 599 9.62 11.78 -17.38
N LEU A 600 9.13 10.80 -16.64
CA LEU A 600 7.69 10.58 -16.46
C LEU A 600 7.17 11.48 -15.35
N MET A 601 6.06 12.15 -15.58
CA MET A 601 5.42 13.01 -14.58
C MET A 601 3.91 12.86 -14.62
N ARG A 602 3.27 12.88 -13.44
CA ARG A 602 1.82 13.07 -13.35
C ARG A 602 1.45 14.49 -13.81
N SER A 603 0.25 14.64 -14.35
CA SER A 603 -0.32 15.96 -14.64
C SER A 603 -0.84 16.63 -13.35
N ILE A 604 0.08 16.97 -12.45
CA ILE A 604 -0.17 17.64 -11.17
C ILE A 604 -0.26 19.15 -11.36
N VAL A 605 -1.25 19.77 -10.73
CA VAL A 605 -1.32 21.23 -10.57
C VAL A 605 -0.98 21.55 -9.13
N GLU A 606 0.00 22.42 -8.93
CA GLU A 606 0.45 22.85 -7.61
C GLU A 606 -0.67 23.60 -6.88
N LEU A 607 -0.96 23.19 -5.65
CA LEU A 607 -1.83 23.93 -4.77
C LEU A 607 -1.07 25.17 -4.29
N THR A 608 -1.53 26.37 -4.66
CA THR A 608 -0.88 27.62 -4.27
C THR A 608 -1.84 28.50 -3.44
N PRO A 609 -1.35 29.49 -2.68
CA PRO A 609 -2.22 30.47 -2.02
C PRO A 609 -3.10 31.28 -2.99
N HIS A 610 -2.75 31.32 -4.28
CA HIS A 610 -3.52 31.98 -5.33
C HIS A 610 -4.70 31.14 -5.84
N THR A 611 -4.76 29.86 -5.49
CA THR A 611 -5.84 28.94 -5.89
C THR A 611 -7.17 29.45 -5.37
N LYS A 612 -8.19 29.51 -6.25
CA LYS A 612 -9.55 29.91 -5.91
C LYS A 612 -10.32 28.76 -5.27
N VAL A 613 -10.20 28.62 -3.95
CA VAL A 613 -10.86 27.56 -3.18
C VAL A 613 -12.30 27.95 -2.88
N LEU A 614 -13.25 27.17 -3.41
CA LEU A 614 -14.69 27.32 -3.24
C LEU A 614 -15.19 26.72 -1.92
N LEU A 615 -14.66 25.55 -1.56
CA LEU A 615 -15.00 24.83 -0.33
C LEU A 615 -13.76 24.18 0.26
N ALA A 616 -13.66 24.20 1.59
CA ALA A 616 -12.68 23.46 2.36
C ALA A 616 -13.40 22.74 3.49
N ALA A 617 -13.40 21.41 3.46
CA ALA A 617 -14.17 20.59 4.40
C ALA A 617 -13.50 19.23 4.62
N THR A 618 -13.84 18.58 5.72
CA THR A 618 -13.41 17.19 5.98
C THR A 618 -14.40 16.20 5.37
N ALA A 619 -13.89 15.14 4.76
CA ALA A 619 -14.69 14.03 4.23
C ALA A 619 -13.99 12.69 4.42
N LEU A 620 -14.77 11.60 4.51
CA LEU A 620 -14.27 10.23 4.51
C LEU A 620 -14.12 9.78 3.06
N VAL A 621 -12.89 9.75 2.56
CA VAL A 621 -12.55 9.42 1.16
C VAL A 621 -12.19 7.95 1.05
N ARG A 622 -12.82 7.24 0.12
CA ARG A 622 -12.58 5.79 -0.07
C ARG A 622 -11.32 5.54 -0.90
N ASP A 623 -10.46 4.68 -0.37
CA ASP A 623 -9.32 4.10 -1.07
C ASP A 623 -9.78 2.93 -1.95
N ARG A 624 -9.45 2.98 -3.23
CA ARG A 624 -9.88 2.00 -4.23
C ARG A 624 -9.01 0.73 -4.26
N CYS A 625 -7.76 0.84 -3.79
CA CYS A 625 -6.86 -0.30 -3.65
C CYS A 625 -7.24 -1.13 -2.42
N THR A 626 -7.58 -0.51 -1.29
CA THR A 626 -7.84 -1.24 -0.04
C THR A 626 -9.33 -1.36 0.31
N GLY A 627 -10.17 -0.50 -0.28
CA GLY A 627 -11.59 -0.41 0.05
C GLY A 627 -11.90 0.42 1.29
N LEU A 628 -10.88 0.85 2.04
CA LEU A 628 -11.04 1.57 3.30
C LEU A 628 -11.35 3.05 3.08
N SER A 629 -12.20 3.63 3.94
CA SER A 629 -12.42 5.08 3.94
C SER A 629 -11.51 5.76 4.97
N ARG A 630 -10.83 6.83 4.55
CA ARG A 630 -9.94 7.62 5.40
C ARG A 630 -10.44 9.04 5.52
N GLU A 631 -10.34 9.60 6.71
CA GLU A 631 -10.65 11.01 6.92
C GLU A 631 -9.58 11.87 6.25
N GLN A 632 -10.02 12.74 5.34
CA GLN A 632 -9.15 13.66 4.59
C GLN A 632 -9.77 15.05 4.57
N ILE A 633 -8.92 16.06 4.44
CA ILE A 633 -9.36 17.43 4.18
C ILE A 633 -9.42 17.60 2.66
N VAL A 634 -10.59 17.97 2.18
CA VAL A 634 -10.83 18.18 0.77
C VAL A 634 -10.99 19.66 0.48
N LEU A 635 -10.20 20.16 -0.47
CA LEU A 635 -10.34 21.50 -1.02
C LEU A 635 -10.92 21.39 -2.44
N ILE A 636 -11.95 22.19 -2.73
CA ILE A 636 -12.59 22.24 -4.04
C ILE A 636 -12.20 23.54 -4.72
N ASP A 637 -11.67 23.47 -5.93
CA ASP A 637 -11.62 24.59 -6.87
C ASP A 637 -12.56 24.32 -8.07
N LYS A 638 -12.60 25.23 -9.04
CA LYS A 638 -13.50 25.11 -10.21
C LYS A 638 -13.15 23.95 -11.16
N ASP A 639 -11.93 23.43 -11.10
CA ASP A 639 -11.38 22.44 -12.04
C ASP A 639 -10.96 21.13 -11.34
N ARG A 640 -10.83 21.11 -10.01
CA ARG A 640 -10.16 20.04 -9.24
C ARG A 640 -10.63 19.92 -7.79
N LEU A 641 -10.49 18.72 -7.27
CA LEU A 641 -10.50 18.38 -5.84
C LEU A 641 -9.06 18.11 -5.39
N TYR A 642 -8.69 18.61 -4.21
CA TYR A 642 -7.42 18.32 -3.54
C TYR A 642 -7.67 17.59 -2.22
N PHE A 643 -6.96 16.49 -1.98
CA PHE A 643 -7.08 15.57 -0.85
C PHE A 643 -5.85 15.59 0.07
N LEU A 644 -5.98 16.25 1.22
CA LEU A 644 -4.93 16.42 2.20
C LEU A 644 -5.08 15.40 3.34
N SER A 645 -3.97 14.79 3.72
CA SER A 645 -3.94 13.82 4.82
C SER A 645 -3.99 14.49 6.19
N ARG A 646 -3.40 15.69 6.34
CA ARG A 646 -3.31 16.37 7.64
C ARG A 646 -3.60 17.86 7.53
N LEU A 647 -4.32 18.36 8.54
CA LEU A 647 -4.59 19.80 8.67
C LEU A 647 -3.32 20.63 8.80
N SER A 648 -2.26 20.10 9.42
CA SER A 648 -0.99 20.82 9.61
C SER A 648 -0.26 21.17 8.31
N GLU A 649 -0.60 20.52 7.20
CA GLU A 649 -0.02 20.80 5.89
C GLU A 649 -0.52 22.16 5.38
N VAL A 650 -1.79 22.48 5.64
CA VAL A 650 -2.39 23.74 5.18
C VAL A 650 -2.68 24.75 6.30
N ALA A 651 -2.88 24.38 7.55
CA ALA A 651 -3.30 25.34 8.56
C ALA A 651 -2.13 26.16 9.13
N CYS A 652 -2.20 27.48 9.00
CA CYS A 652 -1.21 28.44 9.50
C CYS A 652 -1.74 29.19 10.73
N ARG A 653 -0.85 29.60 11.65
CA ARG A 653 -1.23 30.45 12.78
C ARG A 653 -1.29 31.92 12.36
N ARG A 654 -2.48 32.53 12.44
CA ARG A 654 -2.70 33.93 12.06
C ARG A 654 -2.40 34.84 13.26
N LYS A 655 -1.47 35.77 13.09
CA LYS A 655 -1.03 36.69 14.15
C LYS A 655 -1.96 37.90 14.25
N TRP A 656 -2.27 38.51 13.11
CA TRP A 656 -3.20 39.62 13.00
C TRP A 656 -3.78 39.69 11.58
N ARG A 657 -4.89 40.41 11.44
CA ARG A 657 -5.56 40.71 10.17
C ARG A 657 -6.05 42.15 10.23
N ILE A 658 -5.76 42.92 9.19
CA ILE A 658 -6.27 44.28 9.03
C ILE A 658 -7.24 44.33 7.85
N LYS A 659 -8.34 45.08 7.99
CA LYS A 659 -9.25 45.39 6.88
C LYS A 659 -8.70 46.56 6.09
N LEU A 660 -8.65 46.41 4.78
CA LEU A 660 -8.29 47.48 3.86
C LEU A 660 -9.48 48.45 3.76
N THR A 661 -9.20 49.73 3.92
CA THR A 661 -10.13 50.84 3.81
C THR A 661 -9.54 51.88 2.88
N ALA A 662 -10.34 52.81 2.36
CA ALA A 662 -9.86 53.97 1.58
C ALA A 662 -8.75 54.78 2.29
N THR A 663 -8.68 54.70 3.63
CA THR A 663 -7.68 55.36 4.46
C THR A 663 -6.40 54.56 4.69
N THR A 664 -6.34 53.30 4.22
CA THR A 664 -5.16 52.44 4.34
C THR A 664 -4.15 52.79 3.25
N LYS A 665 -2.89 53.06 3.60
CA LYS A 665 -1.83 53.32 2.60
C LYS A 665 -0.56 52.57 2.95
N ALA A 666 0.08 51.99 1.93
CA ALA A 666 1.44 51.48 2.01
C ALA A 666 2.41 52.58 1.56
N VAL A 667 3.27 53.03 2.46
CA VAL A 667 4.21 54.14 2.25
C VAL A 667 5.65 53.69 2.48
N TYR A 668 6.61 54.43 1.91
CA TYR A 668 8.04 54.19 2.12
C TYR A 668 8.42 54.35 3.60
N GLY A 669 9.25 53.42 4.10
CA GLY A 669 9.83 53.49 5.44
C GLY A 669 11.11 54.33 5.50
N GLU A 670 11.82 54.25 6.63
CA GLU A 670 13.03 55.06 6.88
C GLU A 670 14.24 54.64 6.03
N ASP A 671 14.28 53.39 5.55
CA ASP A 671 15.36 52.84 4.72
C ASP A 671 14.82 52.40 3.34
N SER A 672 15.73 52.16 2.39
CA SER A 672 15.37 51.76 1.02
C SER A 672 14.73 50.37 0.90
N PHE A 673 14.63 49.60 1.99
CA PHE A 673 14.04 48.25 1.99
C PHE A 673 12.76 48.19 2.83
N MET A 674 12.48 49.23 3.61
CA MET A 674 11.36 49.32 4.54
C MET A 674 10.12 49.93 3.88
N MET A 675 8.96 49.43 4.30
CA MET A 675 7.65 50.01 4.03
C MET A 675 6.80 49.98 5.29
N ASN A 676 5.93 50.97 5.42
CA ASN A 676 5.00 51.11 6.52
C ASN A 676 3.58 51.01 5.99
N ILE A 677 2.75 50.25 6.68
CA ILE A 677 1.31 50.20 6.43
C ILE A 677 0.63 51.03 7.51
N VAL A 678 -0.10 52.05 7.09
CA VAL A 678 -0.73 53.03 7.96
C VAL A 678 -2.24 53.03 7.70
N GLN A 679 -3.04 52.88 8.76
CA GLN A 679 -4.48 53.15 8.76
C GLN A 679 -4.70 54.56 9.32
N SER A 680 -5.05 55.54 8.47
CA SER A 680 -5.29 56.93 8.91
C SER A 680 -6.65 57.03 9.61
N GLU A 681 -6.74 57.50 10.86
CA GLU A 681 -6.81 58.93 11.23
C GLU A 681 -5.64 59.49 12.09
N ALA A 682 -4.64 58.70 12.47
CA ALA A 682 -3.60 59.14 13.41
C ALA A 682 -2.26 59.49 12.72
N ALA A 683 -2.22 60.51 11.84
CA ALA A 683 -0.97 61.20 11.47
C ALA A 683 -1.22 62.42 10.56
N ALA A 684 -1.86 63.46 11.10
CA ALA A 684 -1.64 64.82 10.60
C ALA A 684 -0.71 65.53 11.59
N GLY A 685 0.56 65.13 11.61
CA GLY A 685 1.62 65.91 12.27
C GLY A 685 2.08 66.99 11.30
N GLU A 686 1.97 68.26 11.71
CA GLU A 686 2.41 69.43 10.94
C GLU A 686 3.87 69.29 10.46
N PRO A 687 4.21 69.80 9.26
CA PRO A 687 5.57 69.79 8.76
C PRO A 687 6.42 70.83 9.51
N GLY A 688 7.22 70.40 10.51
CA GLY A 688 8.21 71.31 11.10
C GLY A 688 8.79 71.02 12.50
N ALA A 689 8.51 69.89 13.16
CA ALA A 689 9.09 69.61 14.49
C ALA A 689 10.32 68.66 14.43
N PRO A 690 11.38 68.90 15.23
CA PRO A 690 12.59 68.08 15.26
C PRO A 690 12.32 66.68 15.85
N PRO A 691 13.10 65.65 15.47
CA PRO A 691 12.82 64.27 15.83
C PRO A 691 13.09 64.06 17.33
N THR A 692 12.04 63.86 18.11
CA THR A 692 12.17 63.31 19.46
C THR A 692 12.31 61.80 19.36
N SER A 693 13.44 61.31 19.85
CA SER A 693 13.80 59.89 19.93
C SER A 693 12.89 59.15 20.90
N ASN A 694 11.70 58.74 20.44
CA ASN A 694 10.89 57.75 21.14
C ASN A 694 10.66 56.58 20.18
N ASN A 695 11.46 55.53 20.33
CA ASN A 695 11.35 54.24 19.65
C ASN A 695 10.11 53.44 20.12
N ALA A 696 8.94 54.09 20.17
CA ALA A 696 7.67 53.41 20.41
C ALA A 696 6.93 53.35 19.07
N ILE A 697 6.73 52.14 18.53
CA ILE A 697 5.91 51.90 17.34
C ILE A 697 4.51 52.50 17.62
N GLN A 698 4.07 53.45 16.80
CA GLN A 698 2.75 54.05 16.94
C GLN A 698 1.67 52.96 16.82
N PRO A 699 0.64 52.96 17.68
CA PRO A 699 -0.45 51.99 17.58
C PRO A 699 -1.16 52.13 16.22
N GLY A 700 -1.14 51.07 15.42
CA GLY A 700 -1.75 51.04 14.08
C GLY A 700 -0.78 51.18 12.91
N VAL A 701 0.53 51.29 13.15
CA VAL A 701 1.55 51.28 12.08
C VAL A 701 2.29 49.94 12.07
N HIS A 702 2.18 49.21 10.96
CA HIS A 702 2.95 47.98 10.74
C HIS A 702 4.16 48.27 9.86
N ILE A 703 5.36 47.96 10.37
CA ILE A 703 6.64 48.22 9.71
C ILE A 703 7.20 46.91 9.17
N PHE A 704 7.47 46.86 7.88
CA PHE A 704 8.04 45.70 7.21
C PHE A 704 9.34 46.06 6.49
N LYS A 705 10.25 45.09 6.42
CA LYS A 705 11.48 45.15 5.63
C LYS A 705 11.48 44.03 4.59
N ALA A 706 11.60 44.42 3.34
CA ALA A 706 11.70 43.51 2.21
C ALA A 706 13.16 43.06 1.98
N PRO A 707 13.38 41.92 1.30
CA PRO A 707 14.73 41.47 0.94
C PRO A 707 15.41 42.37 -0.11
N SER A 708 14.64 43.12 -0.89
CA SER A 708 15.15 44.00 -1.95
C SER A 708 14.18 45.15 -2.26
N THR A 709 14.71 46.23 -2.85
CA THR A 709 13.92 47.39 -3.28
C THR A 709 12.79 47.02 -4.27
N PRO A 710 12.97 46.10 -5.25
CA PRO A 710 11.88 45.72 -6.16
C PRO A 710 10.78 44.95 -5.44
N VAL A 711 11.11 44.06 -4.49
CA VAL A 711 10.10 43.30 -3.72
C VAL A 711 9.26 44.24 -2.87
N ARG A 712 9.89 45.21 -2.19
CA ARG A 712 9.18 46.26 -1.45
C ARG A 712 8.23 47.04 -2.38
N ASN A 713 8.73 47.51 -3.53
CA ASN A 713 7.94 48.29 -4.48
C ASN A 713 6.72 47.50 -4.98
N ALA A 714 6.92 46.22 -5.36
CA ALA A 714 5.84 45.35 -5.80
C ALA A 714 4.78 45.11 -4.72
N TRP A 715 5.18 45.03 -3.44
CA TRP A 715 4.21 44.94 -2.35
C TRP A 715 3.43 46.24 -2.15
N MET A 716 4.11 47.40 -2.14
CA MET A 716 3.44 48.70 -1.99
C MET A 716 2.48 49.00 -3.14
N GLU A 717 2.88 48.69 -4.38
CA GLU A 717 2.08 48.87 -5.58
C GLU A 717 0.78 48.07 -5.50
N VAL A 718 0.88 46.75 -5.24
CA VAL A 718 -0.30 45.87 -5.19
C VAL A 718 -1.21 46.21 -4.00
N ILE A 719 -0.67 46.58 -2.84
CA ILE A 719 -1.50 47.00 -1.68
C ILE A 719 -2.25 48.29 -2.01
N ASN A 720 -1.57 49.30 -2.55
CA ASN A 720 -2.20 50.57 -2.88
C ASN A 720 -3.20 50.44 -4.03
N GLN A 721 -2.94 49.54 -4.99
CA GLN A 721 -3.89 49.19 -6.05
C GLN A 721 -5.16 48.55 -5.47
N ALA A 722 -5.01 47.55 -4.59
CA ALA A 722 -6.16 46.91 -3.94
C ALA A 722 -7.01 47.91 -3.15
N VAL A 723 -6.38 48.89 -2.47
CA VAL A 723 -7.11 49.97 -1.79
C VAL A 723 -7.84 50.89 -2.78
N ALA A 724 -7.21 51.23 -3.91
CA ALA A 724 -7.83 52.10 -4.92
C ALA A 724 -9.05 51.44 -5.59
N GLU A 725 -8.98 50.13 -5.85
CA GLU A 725 -10.11 49.36 -6.41
C GLU A 725 -11.32 49.36 -5.44
N LEU A 726 -11.08 49.29 -4.13
CA LEU A 726 -12.13 49.41 -3.11
C LEU A 726 -12.79 50.80 -3.05
N ASP A 727 -12.05 51.86 -3.42
CA ASP A 727 -12.56 53.24 -3.44
C ASP A 727 -13.45 53.49 -4.68
N SER A 728 -13.13 52.84 -5.82
CA SER A 728 -13.92 52.91 -7.05
C SER A 728 -15.24 52.14 -7.02
N ASP A 729 -15.36 51.11 -6.16
CA ASP A 729 -16.56 50.27 -6.01
C ASP A 729 -17.68 50.96 -5.19
N SER A 730 -17.55 52.26 -4.90
CA SER A 730 -18.56 53.07 -4.20
C SER A 730 -19.69 53.60 -5.09
N ALA A 731 -19.77 53.20 -6.38
CA ALA A 731 -20.74 53.75 -7.34
C ALA A 731 -21.49 52.77 -8.26
N GLU A 732 -21.27 51.46 -8.26
CA GLU A 732 -22.11 50.51 -9.01
C GLU A 732 -22.40 49.26 -8.19
N GLU A 733 -23.67 48.80 -8.19
CA GLU A 733 -24.05 47.51 -7.62
C GLU A 733 -23.19 46.41 -8.26
N ALA A 734 -22.24 45.89 -7.48
CA ALA A 734 -21.39 44.80 -7.92
C ALA A 734 -22.25 43.60 -8.39
N PRO A 735 -21.91 42.95 -9.52
CA PRO A 735 -22.62 41.76 -9.96
C PRO A 735 -22.53 40.66 -8.87
N ALA A 736 -23.62 39.90 -8.73
CA ALA A 736 -23.90 38.93 -7.67
C ALA A 736 -22.99 37.67 -7.65
N ASP A 737 -21.74 37.78 -8.08
CA ASP A 737 -20.75 36.70 -8.19
C ASP A 737 -19.65 36.77 -7.12
N LYS A 738 -19.86 37.53 -6.03
CA LYS A 738 -19.00 37.52 -4.85
C LYS A 738 -19.23 36.22 -4.08
N VAL A 739 -18.69 35.11 -4.59
CA VAL A 739 -18.82 33.77 -4.01
C VAL A 739 -18.33 33.79 -2.57
N PRO A 740 -19.21 33.66 -1.56
CA PRO A 740 -18.79 33.51 -0.18
C PRO A 740 -17.95 32.24 -0.09
N ARG A 741 -16.78 32.34 0.53
CA ARG A 741 -15.95 31.17 0.82
C ARG A 741 -16.60 30.45 2.00
N ASP A 742 -17.40 29.43 1.69
CA ASP A 742 -18.07 28.63 2.70
C ASP A 742 -17.05 27.65 3.31
N THR A 743 -16.56 27.97 4.50
CA THR A 743 -15.81 27.00 5.32
C THR A 743 -16.82 26.16 6.11
N ALA A 744 -17.21 25.02 5.57
CA ALA A 744 -18.13 24.09 6.24
C ALA A 744 -17.34 23.05 7.04
N ASN A 745 -17.53 23.03 8.37
CA ASN A 745 -17.12 21.92 9.25
C ASN A 745 -15.67 21.44 9.04
N LEU A 746 -14.71 22.35 8.93
CA LEU A 746 -13.32 22.02 9.26
C LEU A 746 -13.32 21.73 10.76
N VAL A 747 -13.24 20.44 11.12
CA VAL A 747 -13.17 19.95 12.50
C VAL A 747 -12.33 20.93 13.33
N ASP A 748 -12.99 21.56 14.31
CA ASP A 748 -12.51 22.63 15.19
C ASP A 748 -11.01 22.94 15.01
N LEU A 749 -10.70 23.88 14.09
CA LEU A 749 -9.34 24.37 13.90
C LEU A 749 -8.76 24.71 15.29
N PRO A 750 -7.59 24.17 15.68
CA PRO A 750 -6.99 24.50 16.97
C PRO A 750 -6.89 26.01 17.12
N THR A 751 -7.25 26.54 18.30
CA THR A 751 -7.38 27.97 18.55
C THR A 751 -6.18 28.75 18.02
N GLY A 752 -6.42 29.64 17.05
CA GLY A 752 -5.40 30.48 16.42
C GLY A 752 -4.86 29.99 15.06
N LYS A 753 -5.24 28.80 14.57
CA LYS A 753 -4.91 28.33 13.21
C LYS A 753 -6.02 28.63 12.19
N SER A 754 -5.65 28.89 10.93
CA SER A 754 -6.58 29.15 9.82
C SER A 754 -6.01 28.77 8.45
N ILE A 755 -6.89 28.59 7.46
CA ILE A 755 -6.58 28.28 6.05
C ILE A 755 -7.07 29.40 5.10
N ASP A 756 -7.36 30.55 5.66
CA ASP A 756 -7.99 31.70 5.01
C ASP A 756 -7.06 32.42 4.02
N TYR A 757 -5.81 31.99 3.87
CA TYR A 757 -4.83 32.60 2.97
C TYR A 757 -5.00 32.21 1.49
N PHE A 758 -5.83 31.21 1.15
CA PHE A 758 -6.15 30.94 -0.27
C PHE A 758 -6.96 32.11 -0.86
N ASN A 759 -7.02 32.20 -2.19
CA ASN A 759 -7.51 33.36 -2.94
C ASN A 759 -6.64 34.62 -2.70
N ALA A 760 -5.34 34.45 -2.44
CA ALA A 760 -4.42 35.56 -2.27
C ALA A 760 -4.22 36.31 -3.60
N ILE A 761 -4.26 37.64 -3.57
CA ILE A 761 -3.75 38.49 -4.65
C ILE A 761 -2.21 38.41 -4.64
N LYS A 762 -1.62 38.49 -3.44
CA LYS A 762 -0.17 38.40 -3.23
C LYS A 762 0.13 37.72 -1.91
N ALA A 763 1.09 36.80 -1.89
CA ALA A 763 1.59 36.18 -0.67
C ALA A 763 3.12 36.10 -0.70
N GLY A 764 3.77 36.14 0.47
CA GLY A 764 5.24 36.05 0.55
C GLY A 764 5.83 36.46 1.90
N PHE A 765 7.13 36.22 2.05
CA PHE A 765 7.87 36.54 3.28
C PHE A 765 8.37 37.98 3.31
N LEU A 766 8.14 38.66 4.44
CA LEU A 766 8.76 39.94 4.78
C LEU A 766 9.17 39.94 6.25
N LYS A 767 10.14 40.79 6.61
CA LYS A 767 10.56 40.96 8.01
C LYS A 767 9.66 41.98 8.69
N GLU A 768 8.91 41.57 9.70
CA GLU A 768 8.10 42.45 10.54
C GLU A 768 8.95 42.99 11.70
N LYS A 769 8.89 44.30 11.93
CA LYS A 769 9.51 44.93 13.11
C LYS A 769 8.59 44.71 14.33
N THR A 770 9.11 44.08 15.37
CA THR A 770 8.40 43.90 16.64
C THR A 770 9.17 44.54 17.79
N ALA A 771 8.48 45.38 18.57
CA ALA A 771 9.02 45.98 19.78
C ALA A 771 8.99 44.96 20.92
N ASN A 772 10.17 44.44 21.30
CA ASN A 772 10.34 43.53 22.43
C ASN A 772 11.12 44.25 23.55
N GLY A 773 10.43 45.06 24.35
CA GLY A 773 11.06 45.82 25.43
C GLY A 773 12.02 46.90 24.89
N TRP A 774 13.30 46.85 25.27
CA TRP A 774 14.32 47.86 24.91
C TRP A 774 15.00 47.62 23.55
N TYR A 775 14.72 46.49 22.88
CA TYR A 775 15.36 46.12 21.61
C TYR A 775 14.32 45.93 20.51
N ASP A 776 14.61 46.48 19.33
CA ASP A 776 13.90 46.19 18.10
C ASP A 776 14.36 44.84 17.55
N SER A 777 13.41 43.94 17.27
CA SER A 777 13.70 42.65 16.62
C SER A 777 12.95 42.56 15.29
N TRP A 778 13.63 41.99 14.29
CA TRP A 778 13.06 41.70 12.99
C TRP A 778 12.75 40.20 12.92
N ASN A 779 11.49 39.88 12.65
CA ASN A 779 11.05 38.49 12.52
C ASN A 779 10.55 38.23 11.11
N ASP A 780 10.96 37.13 10.50
CA ASP A 780 10.37 36.69 9.23
C ASP A 780 8.90 36.31 9.45
N ARG A 781 8.04 36.89 8.61
CA ARG A 781 6.59 36.69 8.65
C ARG A 781 6.06 36.45 7.26
N TRP A 782 5.04 35.61 7.18
CA TRP A 782 4.35 35.34 5.94
C TRP A 782 3.13 36.25 5.83
N LEU A 783 3.15 37.15 4.86
CA LEU A 783 2.07 38.11 4.60
C LEU A 783 1.23 37.64 3.42
N VAL A 784 -0.07 37.89 3.53
CA VAL A 784 -1.06 37.51 2.53
C VAL A 784 -2.03 38.66 2.34
N LEU A 785 -2.06 39.18 1.12
CA LEU A 785 -2.98 40.20 0.66
C LEU A 785 -4.15 39.54 -0.07
N GLN A 786 -5.35 39.83 0.40
CA GLN A 786 -6.63 39.50 -0.23
C GLN A 786 -7.32 40.80 -0.67
N GLU A 787 -8.45 40.68 -1.36
CA GLU A 787 -9.19 41.82 -1.91
C GLU A 787 -9.56 42.87 -0.85
N ASP A 788 -9.95 42.46 0.35
CA ASP A 788 -10.46 43.34 1.40
C ASP A 788 -9.63 43.35 2.70
N HIS A 789 -8.61 42.49 2.78
CA HIS A 789 -7.82 42.29 4.00
C HIS A 789 -6.34 42.02 3.71
N LEU A 790 -5.48 42.49 4.62
CA LEU A 790 -4.09 42.05 4.72
C LEU A 790 -3.90 41.25 6.01
N SER A 791 -3.40 40.03 5.89
CA SER A 791 -3.20 39.10 7.00
C SER A 791 -1.72 38.74 7.16
N CYS A 792 -1.30 38.54 8.41
CA CYS A 792 0.05 38.11 8.76
C CYS A 792 0.01 36.82 9.54
N TYR A 793 0.87 35.89 9.14
CA TYR A 793 0.98 34.55 9.71
C TYR A 793 2.37 34.32 10.26
N GLU A 794 2.44 33.44 11.27
CA GLU A 794 3.71 33.04 11.87
C GLU A 794 4.58 32.26 10.88
N ASN A 795 3.98 31.43 10.01
CA ASN A 795 4.65 30.56 9.05
C ASN A 795 3.84 30.47 7.74
N SER A 796 4.47 30.01 6.65
CA SER A 796 3.79 29.65 5.40
C SER A 796 3.21 28.22 5.44
N PRO A 797 2.16 27.92 4.67
CA PRO A 797 1.63 26.56 4.56
C PRO A 797 2.61 25.65 3.79
N ARG A 798 2.53 24.35 4.06
CA ARG A 798 3.24 23.30 3.30
C ARG A 798 2.29 22.76 2.25
N LEU A 799 2.41 23.30 1.04
CA LEU A 799 1.57 22.92 -0.09
C LEU A 799 2.24 21.84 -0.97
N ASP A 800 3.09 21.02 -0.33
CA ASP A 800 3.95 20.00 -0.94
C ASP A 800 3.12 18.76 -1.32
N PHE A 801 2.29 18.93 -2.35
CA PHE A 801 1.49 17.92 -3.05
C PHE A 801 0.49 17.08 -2.23
N VAL A 802 -0.63 16.86 -2.89
CA VAL A 802 -1.92 16.49 -2.30
C VAL A 802 -2.58 15.61 -3.35
N GLY A 803 -3.24 14.51 -2.97
CA GLY A 803 -4.02 13.73 -3.95
C GLY A 803 -4.95 14.67 -4.72
N GLN A 804 -5.09 14.53 -6.04
CA GLN A 804 -5.92 15.43 -6.83
C GLN A 804 -6.84 14.68 -7.78
N PHE A 805 -8.03 15.23 -7.99
CA PHE A 805 -9.02 14.65 -8.90
C PHE A 805 -9.63 15.74 -9.79
N PRO A 806 -9.63 15.58 -11.12
CA PRO A 806 -10.14 16.61 -12.04
C PRO A 806 -11.68 16.68 -12.00
N LEU A 807 -12.24 17.89 -12.11
CA LEU A 807 -13.67 18.20 -12.19
C LEU A 807 -14.14 18.62 -13.59
N HIS A 808 -13.24 18.60 -14.58
CA HIS A 808 -13.62 18.87 -15.97
C HIS A 808 -14.46 17.73 -16.57
N LYS A 809 -15.70 18.06 -16.99
CA LYS A 809 -16.66 17.14 -17.62
C LYS A 809 -16.92 15.90 -16.75
N THR A 810 -17.12 16.10 -15.46
CA THR A 810 -17.37 15.01 -14.51
C THR A 810 -18.85 14.88 -14.20
N LYS A 811 -19.21 13.70 -13.70
CA LYS A 811 -20.54 13.38 -13.21
C LYS A 811 -20.47 13.19 -11.70
N ALA A 812 -21.20 14.00 -10.95
CA ALA A 812 -21.31 13.87 -9.50
C ALA A 812 -22.63 13.17 -9.15
N PHE A 813 -22.54 11.94 -8.64
CA PHE A 813 -23.65 11.17 -8.12
C PHE A 813 -23.77 11.41 -6.61
N CYS A 814 -24.87 12.01 -6.20
CA CYS A 814 -25.12 12.46 -4.84
C CYS A 814 -26.23 11.59 -4.21
N PHE A 815 -25.85 10.79 -3.22
CA PHE A 815 -26.75 9.86 -2.51
C PHE A 815 -27.12 10.43 -1.15
N GLU A 816 -28.35 10.92 -1.03
CA GLU A 816 -28.80 11.70 0.14
C GLU A 816 -28.87 10.86 1.43
N ARG A 817 -29.33 9.60 1.34
CA ARG A 817 -29.52 8.74 2.53
C ARG A 817 -28.22 8.39 3.26
N GLU A 818 -27.13 8.20 2.52
CA GLU A 818 -25.81 7.84 3.07
C GLU A 818 -24.83 9.01 3.14
N TYR A 819 -25.26 10.22 2.76
CA TYR A 819 -24.40 11.39 2.60
C TYR A 819 -23.15 11.10 1.74
N LEU A 820 -23.30 10.27 0.71
CA LEU A 820 -22.21 9.84 -0.17
C LEU A 820 -22.22 10.68 -1.44
N ILE A 821 -21.07 11.23 -1.80
CA ILE A 821 -20.83 11.90 -3.06
C ILE A 821 -19.79 11.12 -3.84
N ARG A 822 -20.15 10.71 -5.05
CA ARG A 822 -19.25 10.04 -5.98
C ARG A 822 -19.06 10.93 -7.20
N VAL A 823 -17.82 11.32 -7.45
CA VAL A 823 -17.46 12.12 -8.62
C VAL A 823 -16.74 11.21 -9.62
N VAL A 824 -17.30 11.07 -10.82
CA VAL A 824 -16.78 10.24 -11.90
C VAL A 824 -16.27 11.12 -13.03
N ALA A 825 -14.99 10.98 -13.35
CA ALA A 825 -14.35 11.67 -14.46
C ALA A 825 -14.86 11.15 -15.81
N ARG A 826 -14.65 11.94 -16.87
CA ARG A 826 -15.08 11.61 -18.25
C ARG A 826 -14.71 10.21 -18.73
N ARG A 827 -13.57 9.67 -18.27
CA ARG A 827 -13.05 8.33 -18.62
C ARG A 827 -13.30 7.28 -17.53
N GLY A 828 -14.26 7.52 -16.66
CA GLY A 828 -14.67 6.58 -15.62
C GLY A 828 -13.74 6.48 -14.41
N ALA A 829 -12.67 7.26 -14.27
CA ALA A 829 -11.97 7.34 -12.98
C ALA A 829 -12.91 7.94 -11.93
N ALA A 830 -13.05 7.37 -10.75
CA ALA A 830 -13.97 7.88 -9.72
C ALA A 830 -13.26 8.23 -8.42
N CYS A 831 -13.84 9.18 -7.71
CA CYS A 831 -13.53 9.51 -6.33
C CYS A 831 -14.84 9.45 -5.53
N GLU A 832 -14.79 8.80 -4.37
CA GLU A 832 -15.93 8.63 -3.48
C GLU A 832 -15.62 9.22 -2.12
N MET A 833 -16.55 10.03 -1.64
CA MET A 833 -16.42 10.69 -0.35
C MET A 833 -17.75 10.71 0.39
N ARG A 834 -17.73 10.30 1.67
CA ARG A 834 -18.85 10.47 2.58
C ARG A 834 -18.65 11.72 3.43
N VAL A 835 -19.72 12.46 3.62
CA VAL A 835 -19.74 13.66 4.45
C VAL A 835 -20.56 13.44 5.72
N GLN A 836 -20.33 14.28 6.73
CA GLN A 836 -20.77 13.99 8.10
C GLN A 836 -22.29 14.00 8.32
N ASN A 837 -23.02 14.89 7.65
CA ASN A 837 -24.44 15.12 7.87
C ASN A 837 -25.11 15.79 6.67
N GLN A 838 -26.44 15.84 6.67
CA GLN A 838 -27.26 16.43 5.61
C GLN A 838 -26.90 17.90 5.31
N GLU A 839 -26.60 18.70 6.34
CA GLU A 839 -26.26 20.10 6.14
C GLU A 839 -24.93 20.25 5.37
N SER A 840 -23.91 19.49 5.77
CA SER A 840 -22.65 19.42 5.04
C SER A 840 -22.89 18.92 3.62
N PHE A 841 -23.64 17.83 3.46
CA PHE A 841 -23.99 17.28 2.15
C PHE A 841 -24.63 18.30 1.22
N ASN A 842 -25.63 19.04 1.69
CA ASN A 842 -26.27 20.07 0.90
C ASN A 842 -25.28 21.16 0.47
N ARG A 843 -24.38 21.60 1.36
CA ARG A 843 -23.33 22.59 1.01
C ARG A 843 -22.38 22.05 -0.05
N TRP A 844 -21.95 20.80 0.07
CA TRP A 844 -21.11 20.16 -0.95
C TRP A 844 -21.80 20.10 -2.31
N VAL A 845 -23.07 19.69 -2.35
CA VAL A 845 -23.87 19.64 -3.58
C VAL A 845 -24.06 21.04 -4.18
N GLU A 846 -24.39 22.04 -3.37
CA GLU A 846 -24.52 23.45 -3.81
C GLU A 846 -23.23 23.98 -4.44
N ILE A 847 -22.06 23.61 -3.91
CA ILE A 847 -20.76 24.01 -4.48
C ILE A 847 -20.51 23.30 -5.81
N PHE A 848 -20.82 22.00 -5.93
CA PHE A 848 -20.73 21.31 -7.21
C PHE A 848 -21.69 21.91 -8.25
N GLU A 849 -22.90 22.34 -7.86
CA GLU A 849 -23.88 22.97 -8.76
C GLU A 849 -23.37 24.29 -9.35
N ARG A 850 -22.47 24.99 -8.64
CA ARG A 850 -21.81 26.21 -9.12
C ARG A 850 -20.73 25.95 -10.16
N ILE A 851 -20.27 24.70 -10.34
CA ILE A 851 -19.17 24.36 -11.27
C ILE A 851 -19.79 23.90 -12.61
N PRO A 852 -19.68 24.68 -13.70
CA PRO A 852 -20.39 24.40 -14.96
C PRO A 852 -19.99 23.09 -15.65
N THR A 853 -18.82 22.54 -15.32
CA THR A 853 -18.29 21.31 -15.92
C THR A 853 -18.70 20.04 -15.19
N VAL A 854 -19.41 20.16 -14.06
CA VAL A 854 -19.88 19.03 -13.25
C VAL A 854 -21.37 18.82 -13.50
N GLU A 855 -21.74 17.64 -14.00
CA GLU A 855 -23.13 17.23 -14.15
C GLU A 855 -23.59 16.48 -12.89
N ILE A 856 -24.69 16.91 -12.27
CA ILE A 856 -25.12 16.38 -10.97
C ILE A 856 -26.32 15.46 -11.13
N PHE A 857 -26.22 14.30 -10.50
CA PHE A 857 -27.27 13.28 -10.43
C PHE A 857 -27.61 13.02 -8.97
N ARG A 858 -28.82 13.35 -8.55
CA ARG A 858 -29.32 13.01 -7.21
C ARG A 858 -29.99 11.64 -7.24
N HIS A 859 -29.54 10.74 -6.37
CA HIS A 859 -30.04 9.37 -6.27
C HIS A 859 -30.56 9.10 -4.85
N GLU A 860 -31.63 8.31 -4.76
CA GLU A 860 -32.21 7.94 -3.47
C GLU A 860 -31.43 6.81 -2.77
N ASP A 861 -30.84 5.86 -3.52
CA ASP A 861 -30.21 4.65 -2.99
C ASP A 861 -29.00 4.16 -3.83
N LEU A 862 -28.03 3.53 -3.16
CA LEU A 862 -26.90 2.82 -3.79
C LEU A 862 -27.32 1.43 -4.31
N LEU A 863 -26.51 0.87 -5.21
CA LEU A 863 -26.65 -0.53 -5.59
C LEU A 863 -26.33 -1.40 -4.39
N GLU A 864 -27.23 -2.34 -4.09
CA GLU A 864 -27.10 -3.22 -2.91
C GLU A 864 -25.81 -4.02 -2.90
N ASN A 865 -25.14 -4.22 -4.04
CA ASN A 865 -23.89 -4.97 -4.18
C ASN A 865 -22.69 -4.09 -4.54
N SER A 866 -22.83 -2.78 -4.34
CA SER A 866 -21.74 -1.84 -4.53
C SER A 866 -20.68 -2.05 -3.45
N PRO A 867 -19.39 -2.15 -3.79
CA PRO A 867 -18.33 -2.03 -2.80
C PRO A 867 -18.47 -0.76 -1.94
N SER A 868 -19.03 0.32 -2.49
CA SER A 868 -19.30 1.57 -1.75
C SER A 868 -20.44 1.45 -0.75
N SER A 869 -21.44 0.59 -1.00
CA SER A 869 -22.52 0.34 -0.05
C SER A 869 -22.07 -0.59 1.08
N VAL A 870 -21.20 -1.56 0.79
CA VAL A 870 -20.80 -2.61 1.74
C VAL A 870 -19.65 -2.18 2.66
N LEU A 871 -18.67 -1.42 2.15
CA LEU A 871 -17.46 -1.04 2.90
C LEU A 871 -17.70 0.23 3.74
N ILE A 872 -18.27 0.05 4.94
CA ILE A 872 -18.45 1.12 5.93
C ILE A 872 -17.63 0.80 7.18
N MET A 873 -16.35 1.19 7.23
CA MET A 873 -15.64 1.30 8.52
C MET A 873 -14.73 2.53 8.55
N THR A 874 -14.91 3.35 9.58
CA THR A 874 -13.89 4.27 10.09
C THR A 874 -13.01 3.51 11.08
N GLU A 875 -11.69 3.72 11.05
CA GLU A 875 -10.74 3.13 12.02
C GLU A 875 -11.08 3.51 13.49
N SER A 876 -11.97 4.49 13.70
CA SER A 876 -12.27 5.11 14.98
C SER A 876 -13.28 4.35 15.86
N SER A 877 -13.89 3.24 15.42
CA SER A 877 -14.85 2.50 16.27
C SER A 877 -14.23 1.66 17.41
N ARG A 878 -12.93 1.84 17.69
CA ARG A 878 -12.27 1.29 18.88
C ARG A 878 -12.63 2.08 20.15
N GLY A 879 -13.63 1.57 20.87
CA GLY A 879 -13.65 1.57 22.34
C GLY A 879 -14.27 2.78 23.04
N SER A 880 -15.49 2.61 23.57
CA SER A 880 -15.80 2.82 25.01
C SER A 880 -17.32 2.76 25.23
N PHE A 881 -17.78 1.73 25.95
CA PHE A 881 -19.14 1.62 26.50
C PHE A 881 -19.32 2.50 27.76
N GLY A 882 -18.59 3.62 27.88
CA GLY A 882 -18.44 4.36 29.13
C GLY A 882 -18.61 5.87 29.06
N ALA A 883 -18.85 6.48 27.90
CA ALA A 883 -18.95 7.94 27.78
C ALA A 883 -20.30 8.40 27.22
N ALA A 884 -21.38 8.11 27.96
CA ALA A 884 -22.60 8.89 27.81
C ALA A 884 -22.36 10.28 28.42
N ASN A 885 -22.07 11.29 27.58
CA ASN A 885 -22.52 12.68 27.75
C ASN A 885 -21.86 13.61 26.72
N LYS A 886 -22.58 13.88 25.62
CA LYS A 886 -22.89 15.22 25.10
C LYS A 886 -23.82 15.07 23.91
N ALA A 887 -25.08 15.45 24.11
CA ALA A 887 -26.10 15.48 23.08
C ALA A 887 -25.76 16.57 22.05
N GLY A 888 -25.27 16.15 20.88
CA GLY A 888 -25.44 16.82 19.60
C GLY A 888 -26.20 15.85 18.70
N LYS A 889 -27.20 16.33 17.95
CA LYS A 889 -28.10 15.53 17.11
C LYS A 889 -27.33 14.71 16.06
N ALA A 890 -26.85 13.54 16.44
CA ALA A 890 -26.39 12.48 15.54
C ALA A 890 -27.62 11.70 15.05
N GLY A 891 -27.51 11.08 13.87
CA GLY A 891 -28.56 10.23 13.29
C GLY A 891 -29.00 9.10 14.23
N GLU A 892 -30.08 8.40 13.86
CA GLU A 892 -30.57 7.29 14.68
C GLU A 892 -29.46 6.27 14.95
N TRP A 893 -29.12 6.09 16.22
CA TRP A 893 -28.15 5.08 16.63
C TRP A 893 -28.89 3.94 17.32
N LEU A 894 -28.48 2.71 16.97
CA LEU A 894 -29.02 1.47 17.47
C LEU A 894 -27.87 0.63 18.00
N GLN A 895 -27.94 0.22 19.27
CA GLN A 895 -26.93 -0.59 19.91
C GLN A 895 -27.58 -1.79 20.61
N THR A 896 -27.07 -2.99 20.35
CA THR A 896 -27.59 -4.23 20.95
C THR A 896 -26.54 -4.95 21.76
N LYS A 897 -26.92 -5.54 22.89
CA LYS A 897 -26.06 -6.36 23.74
C LYS A 897 -26.79 -7.62 24.18
N ILE A 898 -26.19 -8.79 23.97
CA ILE A 898 -26.74 -10.04 24.52
C ILE A 898 -26.19 -10.21 25.93
N GLU A 899 -27.03 -10.08 26.94
CA GLU A 899 -26.61 -10.17 28.35
C GLU A 899 -26.46 -11.62 28.83
N GLY A 900 -27.17 -12.55 28.19
CA GLY A 900 -27.15 -13.96 28.55
C GLY A 900 -28.26 -14.75 27.90
N HIS A 901 -28.62 -15.88 28.51
CA HIS A 901 -29.66 -16.77 28.02
C HIS A 901 -30.54 -17.28 29.17
N GLN A 902 -31.77 -17.66 28.84
CA GLN A 902 -32.75 -18.26 29.74
C GLN A 902 -33.35 -19.51 29.08
N ILE A 903 -33.59 -20.55 29.86
CA ILE A 903 -34.33 -21.73 29.37
C ILE A 903 -35.82 -21.48 29.63
N LYS A 904 -36.64 -21.64 28.60
CA LYS A 904 -38.09 -21.43 28.62
C LYS A 904 -38.82 -22.62 28.00
N LEU A 905 -40.11 -22.73 28.29
CA LEU A 905 -41.01 -23.70 27.68
C LEU A 905 -41.80 -23.03 26.55
N ASP A 906 -41.95 -23.71 25.41
CA ASP A 906 -42.85 -23.28 24.34
C ASP A 906 -44.29 -23.77 24.57
N GLU A 907 -45.19 -23.47 23.63
CA GLU A 907 -46.62 -23.85 23.70
C GLU A 907 -46.87 -25.37 23.73
N ASN A 908 -45.86 -26.18 23.41
CA ASN A 908 -45.91 -27.64 23.43
C ASN A 908 -45.14 -28.23 24.63
N ASP A 909 -44.86 -27.43 25.66
CA ASP A 909 -44.04 -27.79 26.83
C ASP A 909 -42.62 -28.26 26.47
N GLN A 910 -42.07 -27.83 25.32
CA GLN A 910 -40.70 -28.14 24.93
C GLN A 910 -39.73 -27.05 25.40
N GLU A 911 -38.65 -27.46 26.06
CA GLU A 911 -37.60 -26.56 26.51
C GLU A 911 -36.81 -25.97 25.32
N TYR A 912 -36.64 -24.64 25.32
CA TYR A 912 -35.82 -23.90 24.36
C TYR A 912 -35.02 -22.81 25.06
N VAL A 913 -33.93 -22.38 24.41
CA VAL A 913 -33.06 -21.31 24.91
C VAL A 913 -33.46 -19.98 24.29
N ALA A 914 -33.79 -19.00 25.13
CA ALA A 914 -34.05 -17.61 24.77
C ALA A 914 -32.85 -16.74 25.14
N PHE A 915 -32.24 -16.07 24.17
CA PHE A 915 -31.17 -15.11 24.38
C PHE A 915 -31.76 -13.75 24.76
N VAL A 916 -31.23 -13.14 25.82
CA VAL A 916 -31.70 -11.86 26.34
C VAL A 916 -30.90 -10.73 25.71
N ILE A 917 -31.56 -9.92 24.88
CA ILE A 917 -30.97 -8.84 24.10
C ILE A 917 -31.40 -7.51 24.72
N GLN A 918 -30.46 -6.76 25.25
CA GLN A 918 -30.64 -5.37 25.60
C GLN A 918 -30.47 -4.52 24.34
N VAL A 919 -31.44 -3.66 24.05
CA VAL A 919 -31.46 -2.79 22.86
C VAL A 919 -31.51 -1.35 23.34
N ALA A 920 -30.56 -0.52 22.92
CA ALA A 920 -30.55 0.91 23.15
C ALA A 920 -30.72 1.64 21.81
N SER A 921 -31.69 2.54 21.74
CA SER A 921 -32.00 3.34 20.57
C SER A 921 -32.15 4.81 20.93
N SER A 922 -31.72 5.70 20.04
CA SER A 922 -31.97 7.14 20.15
C SER A 922 -33.45 7.52 20.17
N ALA A 923 -34.33 6.69 19.58
CA ALA A 923 -35.76 6.96 19.45
C ALA A 923 -36.61 6.31 20.55
N ALA A 924 -36.26 5.09 20.97
CA ALA A 924 -37.07 4.27 21.87
C ALA A 924 -36.48 4.09 23.29
N GLY A 925 -35.28 4.62 23.56
CA GLY A 925 -34.58 4.39 24.82
C GLY A 925 -34.01 2.97 24.91
N THR A 926 -33.93 2.42 26.13
CA THR A 926 -33.42 1.06 26.36
C THR A 926 -34.57 0.07 26.56
N SER A 927 -34.65 -0.98 25.74
CA SER A 927 -35.59 -2.10 25.86
C SER A 927 -34.87 -3.43 26.00
N ILE A 928 -35.60 -4.48 26.41
CA ILE A 928 -35.08 -5.85 26.49
C ILE A 928 -35.98 -6.74 25.65
N VAL A 929 -35.38 -7.46 24.71
CA VAL A 929 -36.03 -8.38 23.79
C VAL A 929 -35.46 -9.78 23.99
N GLN A 930 -36.29 -10.80 23.84
CA GLN A 930 -35.87 -12.19 23.97
C GLN A 930 -36.09 -12.93 22.67
N ARG A 931 -35.04 -13.60 22.18
CA ARG A 931 -35.08 -14.33 20.92
C ARG A 931 -34.48 -15.72 21.04
N ARG A 932 -35.16 -16.72 20.48
CA ARG A 932 -34.62 -18.07 20.31
C ARG A 932 -33.77 -18.16 19.05
N TYR A 933 -32.85 -19.12 19.00
CA TYR A 933 -31.93 -19.27 17.86
C TYR A 933 -32.64 -19.39 16.50
N SER A 934 -33.79 -20.06 16.43
CA SER A 934 -34.55 -20.18 15.18
C SER A 934 -35.10 -18.84 14.66
N GLU A 935 -35.29 -17.85 15.52
CA GLU A 935 -35.66 -16.49 15.13
C GLU A 935 -34.46 -15.73 14.58
N PHE A 936 -33.26 -15.93 15.13
CA PHE A 936 -32.02 -15.44 14.50
C PHE A 936 -31.83 -16.08 13.12
N ALA A 937 -32.12 -17.37 12.97
CA ALA A 937 -32.08 -18.05 11.68
C ALA A 937 -33.17 -17.58 10.71
N GLN A 938 -34.33 -17.15 11.22
CA GLN A 938 -35.37 -16.53 10.39
C GLN A 938 -34.97 -15.13 9.94
N LEU A 939 -34.49 -14.29 10.86
CA LEU A 939 -33.91 -12.99 10.54
C LEU A 939 -32.82 -13.15 9.48
N HIS A 940 -31.87 -14.05 9.71
CA HIS A 940 -30.79 -14.34 8.77
C HIS A 940 -31.32 -14.70 7.38
N ARG A 941 -32.28 -15.64 7.29
CA ARG A 941 -32.90 -16.01 6.01
C ARG A 941 -33.66 -14.87 5.34
N GLN A 942 -34.34 -14.01 6.11
CA GLN A 942 -35.06 -12.85 5.56
C GLN A 942 -34.08 -11.82 5.01
N LEU A 943 -33.03 -11.52 5.76
CA LEU A 943 -32.01 -10.59 5.32
C LEU A 943 -31.21 -11.16 4.13
N ARG A 944 -30.93 -12.47 4.08
CA ARG A 944 -30.31 -13.16 2.93
C ARG A 944 -31.14 -13.13 1.64
N LYS A 945 -32.43 -12.79 1.71
CA LYS A 945 -33.24 -12.53 0.50
C LYS A 945 -33.04 -11.11 -0.04
N MET A 946 -32.53 -10.21 0.79
CA MET A 946 -32.41 -8.78 0.50
C MET A 946 -30.97 -8.32 0.32
N PHE A 947 -30.02 -9.12 0.79
CA PHE A 947 -28.59 -8.89 0.70
C PHE A 947 -27.92 -10.12 0.09
N GLN A 948 -26.82 -9.93 -0.64
CA GLN A 948 -26.00 -11.04 -1.12
C GLN A 948 -25.42 -11.84 0.06
N HIS A 949 -25.01 -13.08 -0.19
CA HIS A 949 -24.45 -13.99 0.82
C HIS A 949 -23.38 -13.31 1.68
N GLU A 950 -22.44 -12.64 1.00
CA GLU A 950 -21.26 -11.96 1.54
C GLU A 950 -21.60 -10.76 2.44
N GLN A 951 -22.79 -10.18 2.28
CA GLN A 951 -23.20 -8.94 2.94
C GLN A 951 -23.82 -9.16 4.31
N ILE A 952 -23.99 -10.40 4.77
CA ILE A 952 -24.51 -10.68 6.11
C ILE A 952 -23.56 -11.62 6.84
N PRO A 953 -23.14 -11.27 8.09
CA PRO A 953 -22.24 -12.12 8.85
C PRO A 953 -22.82 -13.54 8.94
N ALA A 954 -21.98 -14.56 8.83
CA ALA A 954 -22.41 -15.93 8.98
C ALA A 954 -23.13 -16.12 10.33
N LEU A 955 -24.30 -16.76 10.31
CA LEU A 955 -25.03 -17.04 11.53
C LEU A 955 -24.28 -18.16 12.30
N PRO A 956 -23.92 -17.96 13.58
CA PRO A 956 -23.20 -18.97 14.34
C PRO A 956 -23.92 -20.33 14.28
N GLY A 957 -23.23 -21.40 13.89
CA GLY A 957 -23.82 -22.74 13.69
C GLY A 957 -24.38 -23.37 14.96
N THR A 958 -25.41 -24.22 14.84
CA THR A 958 -26.02 -24.91 15.99
C THR A 958 -25.59 -26.37 16.07
N ARG A 959 -25.22 -26.83 17.28
CA ARG A 959 -25.00 -28.26 17.54
C ARG A 959 -26.31 -29.03 17.56
N MET A 960 -26.25 -30.32 17.20
CA MET A 960 -27.38 -31.26 17.23
C MET A 960 -27.55 -31.93 18.61
N TRP A 961 -26.47 -32.05 19.38
CA TRP A 961 -26.42 -32.69 20.71
C TRP A 961 -25.92 -31.71 21.78
N ASN A 962 -26.24 -31.95 23.06
CA ASN A 962 -25.83 -31.14 24.21
C ASN A 962 -26.14 -29.63 24.10
N LYS A 963 -27.28 -29.27 23.50
CA LYS A 963 -27.66 -27.87 23.21
C LYS A 963 -27.89 -27.00 24.45
N PHE A 964 -28.02 -27.61 25.64
CA PHE A 964 -28.24 -26.91 26.92
C PHE A 964 -26.98 -26.79 27.77
N GLU A 965 -25.82 -27.21 27.24
CA GLU A 965 -24.56 -27.15 27.98
C GLU A 965 -24.14 -25.68 28.27
N PRO A 966 -23.85 -25.30 29.52
CA PRO A 966 -23.60 -23.90 29.90
C PRO A 966 -22.45 -23.23 29.14
N ASN A 967 -21.35 -23.95 28.92
CA ASN A 967 -20.17 -23.42 28.19
C ASN A 967 -20.50 -23.17 26.72
N TYR A 968 -21.19 -24.12 26.08
CA TYR A 968 -21.69 -23.96 24.72
C TYR A 968 -22.64 -22.78 24.61
N LEU A 969 -23.59 -22.62 25.54
CA LEU A 969 -24.53 -21.50 25.53
C LEU A 969 -23.86 -20.14 25.76
N LYS A 970 -22.80 -20.09 26.56
CA LYS A 970 -21.99 -18.88 26.76
C LYS A 970 -21.24 -18.50 25.48
N GLN A 971 -20.56 -19.45 24.84
CA GLN A 971 -19.89 -19.22 23.55
C GLN A 971 -20.90 -18.85 22.45
N LYS A 972 -22.06 -19.50 22.43
CA LYS A 972 -23.15 -19.23 21.50
C LYS A 972 -23.72 -17.83 21.67
N ALA A 973 -23.89 -17.36 22.91
CA ALA A 973 -24.33 -15.99 23.19
C ALA A 973 -23.31 -14.95 22.69
N ILE A 974 -22.01 -15.21 22.86
CA ILE A 974 -20.94 -14.35 22.32
C ILE A 974 -20.98 -14.32 20.79
N GLY A 975 -21.10 -15.47 20.13
CA GLY A 975 -21.21 -15.55 18.67
C GLY A 975 -22.45 -14.85 18.13
N LEU A 976 -23.61 -15.05 18.77
CA LEU A 976 -24.85 -14.37 18.38
C LEU A 976 -24.80 -12.86 18.64
N HIS A 977 -24.07 -12.43 19.68
CA HIS A 977 -23.85 -11.02 19.95
C HIS A 977 -23.00 -10.38 18.84
N GLY A 978 -21.93 -11.03 18.43
CA GLY A 978 -21.10 -10.60 17.29
C GLY A 978 -21.91 -10.52 16.01
N TYR A 979 -22.67 -11.57 15.69
CA TYR A 979 -23.59 -11.60 14.54
C TYR A 979 -24.60 -10.44 14.57
N LEU A 980 -25.30 -10.25 15.69
CA LEU A 980 -26.35 -9.23 15.79
C LEU A 980 -25.78 -7.82 15.70
N ASN A 981 -24.60 -7.57 16.26
CA ASN A 981 -23.94 -6.27 16.19
C ASN A 981 -23.60 -5.90 14.74
N GLU A 982 -23.07 -6.85 13.97
CA GLU A 982 -22.79 -6.66 12.54
C GLU A 982 -24.07 -6.50 11.73
N VAL A 983 -25.10 -7.30 12.00
CA VAL A 983 -26.42 -7.13 11.37
C VAL A 983 -27.01 -5.75 11.65
N CYS A 984 -26.87 -5.23 12.87
CA CYS A 984 -27.33 -3.88 13.22
C CYS A 984 -26.62 -2.80 12.42
N LYS A 985 -25.31 -2.91 12.23
CA LYS A 985 -24.53 -1.97 11.41
C LYS A 985 -24.95 -2.02 9.95
N ARG A 986 -25.07 -3.23 9.39
CA ARG A 986 -25.35 -3.43 7.95
C ARG A 986 -26.80 -3.12 7.58
N CYS A 987 -27.74 -3.29 8.51
CA CYS A 987 -29.15 -2.96 8.25
C CYS A 987 -29.47 -1.48 8.54
N ALA A 988 -28.61 -0.74 9.24
CA ALA A 988 -28.84 0.67 9.55
C ALA A 988 -29.02 1.50 8.27
N ASN A 989 -30.09 2.28 8.19
CA ASN A 989 -30.44 3.13 7.04
C ASN A 989 -30.60 2.39 5.70
N THR A 990 -30.82 1.07 5.71
CA THR A 990 -31.08 0.26 4.51
C THR A 990 -32.57 -0.12 4.40
N ARG A 991 -33.00 -0.61 3.23
CA ARG A 991 -34.35 -1.19 3.05
C ARG A 991 -34.67 -2.36 3.98
N ALA A 992 -33.67 -2.99 4.59
CA ALA A 992 -33.84 -4.10 5.52
C ALA A 992 -33.98 -3.66 6.98
N GLN A 993 -33.79 -2.36 7.27
CA GLN A 993 -33.98 -1.78 8.59
C GLN A 993 -35.34 -2.15 9.23
N PRO A 994 -36.48 -2.16 8.50
CA PRO A 994 -37.76 -2.55 9.09
C PRO A 994 -37.79 -3.99 9.63
N ILE A 995 -37.11 -4.93 8.95
CA ILE A 995 -37.03 -6.34 9.38
C ILE A 995 -36.19 -6.46 10.65
N LEU A 996 -35.09 -5.71 10.74
CA LEU A 996 -34.29 -5.64 11.96
C LEU A 996 -35.07 -5.01 13.11
N LEU A 997 -35.80 -3.91 12.86
CA LEU A 997 -36.61 -3.25 13.88
C LEU A 997 -37.77 -4.13 14.36
N GLU A 998 -38.37 -4.94 13.47
CA GLU A 998 -39.34 -5.96 13.85
C GLU A 998 -38.71 -7.05 14.74
N PHE A 999 -37.53 -7.55 14.34
CA PHE A 999 -36.79 -8.51 15.15
C PHE A 999 -36.43 -7.97 16.55
N LEU A 1000 -36.16 -6.67 16.66
CA LEU A 1000 -35.85 -5.98 17.91
C LEU A 1000 -37.08 -5.37 18.60
N GLU A 1001 -38.31 -5.65 18.14
CA GLU A 1001 -39.57 -5.13 18.72
C GLU A 1001 -39.61 -3.60 18.85
N LEU A 1002 -38.89 -2.90 17.96
CA LEU A 1002 -38.85 -1.44 17.88
C LEU A 1002 -39.82 -0.88 16.83
N ALA A 1003 -40.41 -1.73 15.98
CA ALA A 1003 -41.43 -1.35 15.02
C ALA A 1003 -42.85 -1.40 15.65
N PRO A 1004 -43.77 -0.48 15.30
CA PRO A 1004 -45.17 -0.61 15.71
C PRO A 1004 -45.79 -1.88 15.09
N PRO A 1005 -46.70 -2.58 15.79
CA PRO A 1005 -47.27 -3.82 15.28
C PRO A 1005 -48.03 -3.56 13.97
N THR A 1006 -47.60 -4.21 12.90
CA THR A 1006 -48.29 -4.23 11.61
C THR A 1006 -49.69 -4.80 11.81
N PRO A 1007 -50.77 -4.19 11.26
CA PRO A 1007 -52.11 -4.74 11.36
C PRO A 1007 -52.13 -6.12 10.68
N SER A 1008 -52.49 -7.15 11.44
CA SER A 1008 -52.61 -8.50 10.92
C SER A 1008 -53.63 -8.53 9.77
N GLU A 1009 -53.20 -9.04 8.62
CA GLU A 1009 -54.11 -9.37 7.52
C GLU A 1009 -55.20 -10.34 8.04
N PRO A 1010 -56.46 -10.17 7.62
CA PRO A 1010 -57.55 -10.99 8.12
C PRO A 1010 -57.32 -12.45 7.70
N LYS A 1011 -57.34 -13.36 8.69
CA LYS A 1011 -57.34 -14.82 8.48
C LYS A 1011 -58.36 -15.18 7.40
N LYS A 1012 -57.88 -15.62 6.23
CA LYS A 1012 -58.72 -16.31 5.25
C LYS A 1012 -59.30 -17.55 5.92
N SER A 1013 -60.63 -17.64 5.89
CA SER A 1013 -61.41 -18.77 6.40
C SER A 1013 -61.07 -20.07 5.65
N PRO A 1014 -61.09 -21.23 6.32
CA PRO A 1014 -60.78 -22.53 5.71
C PRO A 1014 -61.99 -23.06 4.93
N LYS A 1015 -62.20 -22.55 3.72
CA LYS A 1015 -63.04 -23.18 2.70
C LYS A 1015 -62.52 -22.78 1.33
N GLU A 1016 -61.66 -23.64 0.77
CA GLU A 1016 -61.43 -23.92 -0.67
C GLU A 1016 -60.00 -24.44 -0.82
N GLU A 1017 -59.78 -25.66 -0.34
CA GLU A 1017 -58.61 -26.47 -0.69
C GLU A 1017 -59.15 -27.81 -1.19
N LYS A 1018 -59.74 -27.79 -2.39
CA LYS A 1018 -60.07 -28.97 -3.22
C LYS A 1018 -60.23 -28.54 -4.68
N THR A 1019 -59.10 -28.30 -5.34
CA THR A 1019 -58.83 -28.29 -6.79
C THR A 1019 -57.53 -27.50 -6.94
N GLU A 1020 -56.40 -27.98 -7.45
CA GLU A 1020 -56.10 -29.06 -8.38
C GLU A 1020 -54.66 -29.52 -8.13
N GLU A 1021 -54.46 -30.84 -8.02
CA GLU A 1021 -53.25 -31.46 -8.57
C GLU A 1021 -53.31 -31.31 -10.09
N ASN A 1022 -52.31 -30.64 -10.67
CA ASN A 1022 -51.62 -31.02 -11.90
C ASN A 1022 -50.37 -30.16 -12.10
#